data_AF-A0A928C6H6-F1
#
_entry.id   AF-A0A928C6H6-F1
#
_cell.length_a   1.000
_cell.length_b   1.000
_cell.length_c   1.000
_cell.angle_alpha   90.00
_cell.angle_beta   90.00
_cell.angle_gamma   90.00
#
_symmetry.space_group_name_H-M   'P 1'
#
loop_
_entity.id
_entity.type
_entity.pdbx_description
1 polymer ?
#
loop_
_entity_poly.entity_id
_entity_poly.type
_entity_poly.pdbx_seq_one_letter_code
_entity_poly.pdbx_strand_id
1 'polypeptide(L)'
;MYLMWKYNIRNMKITFKINYRTSWAEQVCLLGSIPELGSETETNAVPMTCTEDGNWELQIKTAAQQFKYYYLIKSGATVVRAESMNCHEVCLPKKKEVLLCDAWKDNEAERAFKSKAFAETIYNRKVQTHKEANYSKSIIFRVNAFRLPKNAGVMLLGNLPQLGNWDKKSAPRLSFGNDGYWSFELMADALSFPFEYKYAAYDLKTGEILFWESGDNRKVQWLEIPENALCVRTDSEFRQENLAKWKAAGVSVPVFSLRTKHDFGVGEFLDLKTMVDWAVRTGQKIIQILPINDTTITHTNLDSYPYNAISVFALHPMYANIPEIGKIKDMKLAASYEKEKAELNAKSFVDYAEVNRLKWKYFKYLYKINMAALQKDEDYQAFYQKNESWLLPYAVFCCLRDKYNTADFRQWKTLSNYNAAAVKRMARQGTAEYDDIAVHFFMQYHLHKQLMEVKHYAQKHNVVLKGDLPIGVSPSSVEAWMEKANFNTDMSAGAPPDDFSVIGQNWGFPTYNWAEMAKNNYTWWKQRFATMADYFDAYRIDHILGFFRIWEVPVDSVWGLLGHFNPALPLTVEEIEEYGVQFDSARFLKPYITDKLLTQLFGKESGKMARNFLQKRNGLYAFKADFDTQKKMAAYCDSTPELADWKEKLLSLYCEVLFVTDPKEPHRFHPRISVEKSYTFAELDNDTKMKIQKLYVDFYYYRHNEFWKKQAMKKLPALLDTTKMMVCGEDLGMIPQSVPEVMEKLQILSLEIERMPKDMNVEFTDLKKIPYLSVCTPATHDMSPLRLWWEEDAQKSQRYFTNVLHFPGDAPKKVDAFICEHIIRNHLWSSAMWTIFQLQDWISMSDTLRAENYAAERINEPSNPHHFWSYRIHFDIHKLVESTTFNTKLKELLTLSGRNEE
;
A
#
# COMPACT_ATOMS: atom_id res chain seq x y z
N MET A 1 42.12 46.83 -9.27
CA MET A 1 41.95 47.19 -7.84
C MET A 1 40.47 47.50 -7.65
N TYR A 2 39.60 46.66 -7.08
CA TYR A 2 39.74 45.82 -5.89
C TYR A 2 38.74 44.65 -5.94
N LEU A 3 39.25 43.44 -5.64
CA LEU A 3 38.61 42.24 -5.08
C LEU A 3 37.52 41.49 -5.87
N MET A 4 37.96 40.71 -6.86
CA MET A 4 37.45 39.35 -7.06
C MET A 4 37.90 38.47 -5.87
N TRP A 5 37.05 38.30 -4.86
CA TRP A 5 37.17 37.15 -3.96
C TRP A 5 36.70 35.92 -4.72
N LYS A 6 37.62 35.27 -5.44
CA LYS A 6 37.51 33.85 -5.74
C LYS A 6 37.43 33.13 -4.40
N TYR A 7 36.24 32.71 -3.99
CA TYR A 7 36.14 31.60 -3.05
C TYR A 7 36.90 30.44 -3.68
N ASN A 8 38.08 30.15 -3.15
CA ASN A 8 38.82 28.92 -3.43
C ASN A 8 37.97 27.80 -2.83
N ILE A 9 36.98 27.31 -3.57
CA ILE A 9 36.24 26.12 -3.21
C ILE A 9 37.24 24.97 -3.37
N ARG A 10 37.88 24.58 -2.26
CA ARG A 10 38.78 23.43 -2.23
C ARG A 10 37.94 22.19 -2.55
N ASN A 11 38.16 21.60 -3.71
CA ASN A 11 37.59 20.29 -4.01
C ASN A 11 38.12 19.29 -3.00
N MET A 12 37.22 18.60 -2.31
CA MET A 12 37.54 17.54 -1.36
C MET A 12 37.73 16.22 -2.09
N LYS A 13 38.76 15.47 -1.71
CA LYS A 13 38.99 14.12 -2.22
C LYS A 13 38.17 13.12 -1.41
N ILE A 14 37.44 12.26 -2.12
CA ILE A 14 36.64 11.18 -1.54
C ILE A 14 37.08 9.88 -2.20
N THR A 15 37.32 8.85 -1.40
CA THR A 15 37.58 7.49 -1.85
C THR A 15 36.46 6.58 -1.35
N PHE A 16 35.80 5.89 -2.26
CA PHE A 16 34.82 4.85 -1.96
C PHE A 16 35.52 3.49 -2.06
N LYS A 17 35.26 2.62 -1.10
CA LYS A 17 35.78 1.25 -1.04
C LYS A 17 34.69 0.30 -0.59
N ILE A 18 34.49 -0.79 -1.32
CA ILE A 18 33.52 -1.84 -0.96
C ILE A 18 34.08 -3.23 -1.27
N ASN A 19 33.86 -4.19 -0.38
CA ASN A 19 34.10 -5.60 -0.67
C ASN A 19 32.81 -6.23 -1.19
N TYR A 20 32.73 -6.46 -2.50
CA TYR A 20 31.53 -7.00 -3.15
C TYR A 20 31.89 -8.02 -4.22
N ARG A 21 31.24 -9.19 -4.19
CA ARG A 21 31.49 -10.28 -5.13
C ARG A 21 30.57 -10.16 -6.35
N THR A 22 31.15 -10.16 -7.55
CA THR A 22 30.43 -10.09 -8.81
C THR A 22 30.51 -11.41 -9.58
N SER A 23 29.55 -11.64 -10.47
CA SER A 23 29.61 -12.70 -11.48
C SER A 23 30.46 -12.26 -12.67
N TRP A 24 30.76 -13.19 -13.57
CA TRP A 24 31.48 -12.87 -14.80
C TRP A 24 30.73 -11.81 -15.62
N ALA A 25 31.45 -10.84 -16.19
CA ALA A 25 30.94 -9.66 -16.91
C ALA A 25 30.13 -8.63 -16.09
N GLU A 26 30.07 -8.77 -14.77
CA GLU A 26 29.46 -7.76 -13.89
C GLU A 26 30.47 -6.77 -13.34
N GLN A 27 30.06 -5.51 -13.23
CA GLN A 27 30.85 -4.40 -12.71
C GLN A 27 30.10 -3.66 -11.61
N VAL A 28 30.80 -3.31 -10.54
CA VAL A 28 30.28 -2.42 -9.49
C VAL A 28 30.39 -0.98 -9.98
N CYS A 29 29.28 -0.24 -9.87
CA CYS A 29 29.17 1.16 -10.23
C CYS A 29 28.59 1.97 -9.06
N LEU A 30 28.90 3.26 -9.02
CA LEU A 30 28.32 4.23 -8.11
C LEU A 30 27.45 5.22 -8.87
N LEU A 31 26.27 5.50 -8.32
CA LEU A 31 25.37 6.54 -8.78
C LEU A 31 25.03 7.46 -7.61
N GLY A 32 24.92 8.77 -7.86
CA GLY A 32 24.67 9.73 -6.78
C GLY A 32 24.13 11.06 -7.27
N SER A 33 23.80 11.93 -6.31
CA SER A 33 23.09 13.20 -6.54
C SER A 33 23.97 14.33 -7.10
N ILE A 34 25.26 14.08 -7.32
CA ILE A 34 26.24 15.07 -7.80
C ILE A 34 26.72 14.73 -9.22
N PRO A 35 27.21 15.71 -10.00
CA PRO A 35 27.73 15.48 -11.34
C PRO A 35 28.82 14.42 -11.42
N GLU A 36 29.73 14.39 -10.44
CA GLU A 36 30.84 13.44 -10.38
C GLU A 36 30.39 11.99 -10.14
N LEU A 37 29.13 11.79 -9.74
CA LEU A 37 28.50 10.48 -9.55
C LEU A 37 27.28 10.30 -10.46
N GLY A 38 27.17 11.04 -11.56
CA GLY A 38 26.15 10.80 -12.60
C GLY A 38 24.78 11.48 -12.40
N SER A 39 24.59 12.28 -11.34
CA SER A 39 23.36 13.06 -11.09
C SER A 39 22.07 12.23 -11.18
N GLU A 40 22.04 11.10 -10.48
CA GLU A 40 20.90 10.17 -10.40
C GLU A 40 20.40 9.64 -11.75
N THR A 41 21.24 9.70 -12.78
CA THR A 41 20.98 9.12 -14.09
C THR A 41 21.74 7.81 -14.26
N GLU A 42 21.05 6.66 -14.30
CA GLU A 42 21.65 5.31 -14.34
C GLU A 42 22.64 5.06 -15.50
N THR A 43 22.43 5.72 -16.64
CA THR A 43 23.35 5.64 -17.78
C THR A 43 24.70 6.29 -17.47
N ASN A 44 24.73 7.23 -16.53
CA ASN A 44 25.90 8.00 -16.11
C ASN A 44 26.54 7.44 -14.83
N ALA A 45 26.10 6.28 -14.34
CA ALA A 45 26.71 5.62 -13.18
C ALA A 45 28.19 5.35 -13.44
N VAL A 46 29.02 5.64 -12.44
CA VAL A 46 30.47 5.64 -12.56
C VAL A 46 31.02 4.27 -12.17
N PRO A 47 31.76 3.58 -13.05
CA PRO A 47 32.35 2.29 -12.73
C PRO A 47 33.44 2.39 -11.67
N MET A 48 33.49 1.39 -10.79
CA MET A 48 34.57 1.21 -9.81
C MET A 48 35.64 0.25 -10.37
N THR A 49 36.85 0.34 -9.83
CA THR A 49 37.99 -0.52 -10.20
C THR A 49 38.15 -1.63 -9.16
N CYS A 50 38.15 -2.89 -9.59
CA CYS A 50 38.47 -4.02 -8.73
C CYS A 50 39.99 -4.07 -8.47
N THR A 51 40.37 -4.20 -7.21
CA THR A 51 41.75 -4.27 -6.73
C THR A 51 42.14 -5.72 -6.43
N GLU A 52 43.44 -6.01 -6.30
CA GLU A 52 43.96 -7.37 -6.13
C GLU A 52 43.46 -8.06 -4.84
N ASP A 53 43.10 -7.27 -3.82
CA ASP A 53 42.55 -7.77 -2.55
C ASP A 53 41.03 -8.05 -2.62
N GLY A 54 40.42 -7.91 -3.80
CA GLY A 54 39.00 -8.16 -4.06
C GLY A 54 38.07 -7.02 -3.66
N ASN A 55 38.60 -5.84 -3.31
CA ASN A 55 37.80 -4.64 -3.10
C ASN A 55 37.57 -3.85 -4.39
N TRP A 56 36.47 -3.13 -4.47
CA TRP A 56 36.19 -2.15 -5.50
C TRP A 56 36.45 -0.76 -4.97
N GLU A 57 37.16 0.06 -5.76
CA GLU A 57 37.52 1.42 -5.37
C GLU A 57 37.14 2.46 -6.46
N LEU A 58 36.70 3.63 -6.01
CA LEU A 58 36.50 4.82 -6.84
C LEU A 58 36.98 6.05 -6.08
N GLN A 59 37.74 6.92 -6.74
CA GLN A 59 38.15 8.19 -6.17
C GLN A 59 37.57 9.36 -6.96
N ILE A 60 36.93 10.30 -6.28
CA ILE A 60 36.42 11.52 -6.88
C ILE A 60 36.96 12.77 -6.16
N LYS A 61 36.79 13.92 -6.80
CA LYS A 61 36.99 15.23 -6.19
C LYS A 61 35.71 16.03 -6.37
N THR A 62 35.12 16.52 -5.29
CA THR A 62 33.87 17.29 -5.37
C THR A 62 33.93 18.54 -4.51
N ALA A 63 33.17 19.56 -4.92
CA ALA A 63 32.89 20.75 -4.13
C ALA A 63 31.64 20.60 -3.25
N ALA A 64 30.81 19.59 -3.50
CA ALA A 64 29.56 19.37 -2.76
C ALA A 64 29.86 19.05 -1.29
N GLN A 65 29.18 19.72 -0.38
CA GLN A 65 29.30 19.44 1.07
C GLN A 65 28.37 18.32 1.53
N GLN A 66 27.27 18.13 0.80
CA GLN A 66 26.28 17.10 1.08
C GLN A 66 25.84 16.47 -0.24
N PHE A 67 25.74 15.15 -0.26
CA PHE A 67 25.24 14.40 -1.41
C PHE A 67 24.80 13.00 -1.01
N LYS A 68 24.07 12.35 -1.91
CA LYS A 68 23.67 10.94 -1.79
C LYS A 68 24.41 10.08 -2.79
N TYR A 69 24.62 8.82 -2.44
CA TYR A 69 25.12 7.81 -3.37
C TYR A 69 24.55 6.42 -3.07
N TYR A 70 24.64 5.53 -4.04
CA TYR A 70 24.22 4.13 -3.92
C TYR A 70 24.95 3.27 -4.95
N TYR A 71 25.06 1.98 -4.64
CA TYR A 71 25.73 1.00 -5.48
C TYR A 71 24.79 0.40 -6.52
N LEU A 72 25.31 0.18 -7.73
CA LEU A 72 24.65 -0.53 -8.82
C LEU A 72 25.57 -1.62 -9.34
N ILE A 73 25.01 -2.76 -9.74
CA ILE A 73 25.72 -3.78 -10.52
C ILE A 73 25.21 -3.74 -11.94
N LYS A 74 26.13 -3.55 -12.89
CA LYS A 74 25.84 -3.55 -14.32
C LYS A 74 26.44 -4.77 -15.00
N SER A 75 25.69 -5.38 -15.90
CA SER A 75 26.19 -6.33 -16.89
C SER A 75 26.00 -5.71 -18.27
N GLY A 76 27.11 -5.23 -18.85
CA GLY A 76 27.07 -4.35 -20.02
C GLY A 76 26.30 -3.05 -19.73
N ALA A 77 25.28 -2.74 -20.55
CA ALA A 77 24.45 -1.56 -20.38
C ALA A 77 23.32 -1.73 -19.35
N THR A 78 23.05 -2.96 -18.90
CA THR A 78 21.87 -3.28 -18.07
C THR A 78 22.23 -3.28 -16.60
N VAL A 79 21.44 -2.58 -15.78
CA VAL A 79 21.50 -2.71 -14.32
C VAL A 79 20.84 -4.04 -13.94
N VAL A 80 21.61 -4.95 -13.34
CA VAL A 80 21.12 -6.27 -12.90
C VAL A 80 20.75 -6.28 -11.43
N ARG A 81 21.41 -5.44 -10.63
CA ARG A 81 21.15 -5.26 -9.19
C ARG A 81 21.39 -3.81 -8.81
N ALA A 82 20.62 -3.31 -7.87
CA ALA A 82 20.73 -1.95 -7.38
C ALA A 82 20.47 -1.94 -5.87
N GLU A 83 21.29 -1.17 -5.17
CA GLU A 83 20.99 -0.77 -3.80
C GLU A 83 19.79 0.18 -3.78
N SER A 84 19.10 0.27 -2.64
CA SER A 84 18.00 1.23 -2.46
C SER A 84 18.50 2.67 -2.69
N MET A 85 17.74 3.46 -3.47
CA MET A 85 18.14 4.80 -3.94
C MET A 85 18.37 5.84 -2.81
N ASN A 86 18.03 5.51 -1.56
CA ASN A 86 18.18 6.38 -0.38
C ASN A 86 19.10 5.77 0.70
N CYS A 87 20.06 4.92 0.32
CA CYS A 87 20.89 4.20 1.30
C CYS A 87 21.95 5.06 1.99
N HIS A 88 22.71 5.86 1.22
CA HIS A 88 23.82 6.64 1.76
C HIS A 88 23.65 8.15 1.56
N GLU A 89 23.66 8.89 2.66
CA GLU A 89 23.74 10.35 2.68
C GLU A 89 25.05 10.75 3.37
N VAL A 90 25.83 11.57 2.69
CA VAL A 90 27.14 12.01 3.14
C VAL A 90 27.07 13.49 3.47
N CYS A 91 27.46 13.83 4.69
CA CYS A 91 27.82 15.19 5.07
C CYS A 91 29.33 15.24 5.24
N LEU A 92 30.01 15.97 4.35
CA LEU A 92 31.46 16.04 4.34
C LEU A 92 31.97 16.95 5.48
N PRO A 93 32.98 16.51 6.25
CA PRO A 93 33.61 17.33 7.27
C PRO A 93 34.44 18.45 6.61
N LYS A 94 34.56 19.58 7.30
CA LYS A 94 35.36 20.70 6.79
C LYS A 94 36.85 20.32 6.79
N LYS A 95 37.47 20.34 5.60
CA LYS A 95 38.93 20.26 5.35
C LYS A 95 39.60 18.88 5.45
N LYS A 96 38.88 17.77 5.67
CA LYS A 96 39.48 16.42 5.66
C LYS A 96 39.27 15.72 4.32
N GLU A 97 40.18 14.83 3.91
CA GLU A 97 39.83 13.82 2.91
C GLU A 97 38.88 12.79 3.53
N VAL A 98 38.01 12.16 2.72
CA VAL A 98 37.04 11.18 3.23
C VAL A 98 37.23 9.82 2.56
N LEU A 99 37.39 8.77 3.36
CA LEU A 99 37.43 7.38 2.91
C LEU A 99 36.17 6.66 3.41
N LEU A 100 35.29 6.25 2.48
CA LEU A 100 34.05 5.53 2.78
C LEU A 100 34.28 4.04 2.51
N CYS A 101 34.31 3.24 3.57
CA CYS A 101 34.45 1.78 3.49
C CYS A 101 33.09 1.13 3.78
N ASP A 102 32.37 0.76 2.73
CA ASP A 102 31.01 0.24 2.81
C ASP A 102 30.95 -1.30 2.73
N ALA A 103 29.78 -1.85 3.07
CA ALA A 103 29.53 -3.28 3.12
C ALA A 103 28.13 -3.65 2.58
N TRP A 104 27.70 -3.04 1.48
CA TRP A 104 26.42 -3.34 0.84
C TRP A 104 26.33 -4.80 0.38
N LYS A 105 25.11 -5.36 0.44
CA LYS A 105 24.74 -6.71 -0.01
C LYS A 105 23.36 -6.67 -0.69
N ASP A 106 23.11 -7.59 -1.62
CA ASP A 106 21.88 -7.62 -2.43
C ASP A 106 20.57 -7.82 -1.66
N ASN A 107 20.62 -8.45 -0.48
CA ASN A 107 19.45 -8.70 0.34
C ASN A 107 19.60 -7.98 1.68
N GLU A 108 18.81 -6.92 1.88
CA GLU A 108 18.70 -6.26 3.17
C GLU A 108 17.65 -6.99 4.01
N ALA A 109 18.07 -8.06 4.69
CA ALA A 109 17.22 -8.95 5.50
C ALA A 109 16.46 -8.25 6.66
N GLU A 110 16.60 -6.92 6.79
CA GLU A 110 16.01 -6.10 7.85
C GLU A 110 15.42 -4.78 7.34
N ARG A 111 15.19 -4.61 6.02
CA ARG A 111 14.59 -3.38 5.46
C ARG A 111 13.28 -3.00 6.16
N ALA A 112 12.47 -3.98 6.55
CA ALA A 112 11.23 -3.74 7.31
C ALA A 112 11.49 -2.98 8.63
N PHE A 113 12.58 -3.28 9.34
CA PHE A 113 12.95 -2.62 10.60
C PHE A 113 13.57 -1.23 10.41
N LYS A 114 13.98 -0.88 9.18
CA LYS A 114 14.39 0.49 8.80
C LYS A 114 13.20 1.44 8.59
N SER A 115 11.98 0.90 8.52
CA SER A 115 10.79 1.68 8.20
C SER A 115 10.42 2.67 9.31
N LYS A 116 9.61 3.69 8.98
CA LYS A 116 9.04 4.66 9.94
C LYS A 116 8.29 3.99 11.07
N ALA A 117 7.59 2.90 10.76
CA ALA A 117 6.89 2.09 11.76
C ALA A 117 7.85 1.66 12.89
N PHE A 118 9.08 1.26 12.58
CA PHE A 118 10.04 0.89 13.62
C PHE A 118 10.90 2.06 14.10
N ALA A 119 11.52 2.80 13.18
CA ALA A 119 12.50 3.83 13.48
C ALA A 119 11.89 5.04 14.21
N GLU A 120 10.73 5.51 13.76
CA GLU A 120 10.07 6.72 14.28
C GLU A 120 8.99 6.38 15.33
N THR A 121 8.40 5.18 15.28
CA THR A 121 7.25 4.83 16.15
C THR A 121 7.58 3.79 17.22
N ILE A 122 7.87 2.53 16.86
CA ILE A 122 8.05 1.45 17.86
C ILE A 122 9.28 1.68 18.73
N TYR A 123 10.45 1.89 18.12
CA TYR A 123 11.69 2.09 18.86
C TYR A 123 11.90 3.55 19.22
N ASN A 124 11.58 4.48 18.30
CA ASN A 124 11.66 5.93 18.47
C ASN A 124 12.91 6.35 19.27
N ARG A 125 14.08 5.97 18.74
CA ARG A 125 15.35 6.11 19.47
C ARG A 125 15.76 7.57 19.51
N LYS A 126 16.23 8.01 20.68
CA LYS A 126 16.77 9.36 20.83
C LYS A 126 18.08 9.49 20.05
N VAL A 127 18.02 10.29 19.00
CA VAL A 127 19.20 10.68 18.23
C VAL A 127 20.18 11.46 19.11
N GLN A 128 21.46 11.12 19.00
CA GLN A 128 22.56 11.81 19.64
C GLN A 128 23.43 12.44 18.56
N THR A 129 23.68 13.74 18.66
CA THR A 129 24.58 14.43 17.74
C THR A 129 26.02 14.07 18.09
N HIS A 130 26.74 13.50 17.13
CA HIS A 130 28.18 13.33 17.25
C HIS A 130 28.84 14.70 17.32
N LYS A 131 29.61 14.97 18.39
CA LYS A 131 30.56 16.08 18.36
C LYS A 131 31.72 15.63 17.48
N GLU A 132 31.98 16.34 16.38
CA GLU A 132 33.15 16.10 15.54
C GLU A 132 34.40 16.09 16.43
N ALA A 133 35.12 14.97 16.45
CA ALA A 133 36.37 14.91 17.18
C ALA A 133 37.44 15.68 16.40
N ASN A 134 38.20 16.53 17.10
CA ASN A 134 39.25 17.35 16.48
C ASN A 134 40.56 16.55 16.29
N TYR A 135 40.45 15.37 15.70
CA TYR A 135 41.60 14.55 15.30
C TYR A 135 42.07 14.98 13.91
N SER A 136 43.38 15.06 13.69
CA SER A 136 43.96 15.21 12.34
C SER A 136 43.55 14.02 11.47
N LYS A 137 43.64 12.80 12.02
CA LYS A 137 43.33 11.55 11.34
C LYS A 137 42.36 10.71 12.18
N SER A 138 41.17 10.42 11.66
CA SER A 138 40.13 9.70 12.42
C SER A 138 39.47 8.55 11.65
N ILE A 139 38.90 7.63 12.41
CA ILE A 139 38.06 6.54 11.91
C ILE A 139 36.75 6.50 12.70
N ILE A 140 35.63 6.39 11.99
CA ILE A 140 34.31 6.13 12.55
C ILE A 140 33.98 4.65 12.30
N PHE A 141 33.73 3.91 13.38
CA PHE A 141 33.09 2.60 13.31
C PHE A 141 31.58 2.82 13.29
N ARG A 142 30.91 2.22 12.32
CA ARG A 142 29.48 2.39 12.08
C ARG A 142 28.83 1.04 11.86
N VAL A 143 27.69 0.80 12.51
CA VAL A 143 26.91 -0.44 12.33
C VAL A 143 25.41 -0.16 12.38
N ASN A 144 24.66 -0.89 11.56
CA ASN A 144 23.21 -0.94 11.65
C ASN A 144 22.77 -1.94 12.73
N ALA A 145 21.90 -1.53 13.64
CA ALA A 145 21.30 -2.42 14.65
C ALA A 145 19.82 -2.10 14.90
N PHE A 146 19.00 -2.02 13.84
CA PHE A 146 17.58 -1.63 13.94
C PHE A 146 16.72 -2.62 14.72
N ARG A 147 17.07 -3.91 14.77
CA ARG A 147 16.32 -4.94 15.51
C ARG A 147 16.53 -4.90 17.01
N LEU A 148 17.46 -4.11 17.52
CA LEU A 148 17.70 -4.06 18.96
C LEU A 148 16.47 -3.55 19.72
N PRO A 149 16.14 -4.14 20.89
CA PRO A 149 15.10 -3.63 21.78
C PRO A 149 15.35 -2.19 22.22
N LYS A 150 14.29 -1.41 22.48
CA LYS A 150 14.38 0.03 22.77
C LYS A 150 15.34 0.35 23.94
N ASN A 151 15.39 -0.51 24.96
CA ASN A 151 16.27 -0.39 26.13
C ASN A 151 17.72 -0.82 25.89
N ALA A 152 18.08 -1.30 24.69
CA ALA A 152 19.44 -1.70 24.36
C ALA A 152 20.23 -0.57 23.67
N GLY A 153 21.51 -0.46 24.04
CA GLY A 153 22.54 0.31 23.32
C GLY A 153 23.58 -0.60 22.66
N VAL A 154 24.41 -0.03 21.79
CA VAL A 154 25.51 -0.75 21.12
C VAL A 154 26.85 -0.32 21.69
N MET A 155 27.73 -1.28 21.95
CA MET A 155 29.14 -1.06 22.29
C MET A 155 30.06 -1.83 21.34
N LEU A 156 31.29 -1.36 21.23
CA LEU A 156 32.35 -1.94 20.41
C LEU A 156 33.45 -2.47 21.33
N LEU A 157 33.80 -3.75 21.19
CA LEU A 157 34.83 -4.41 21.98
C LEU A 157 35.88 -5.01 21.04
N GLY A 158 37.15 -4.95 21.42
CA GLY A 158 38.22 -5.53 20.61
C GLY A 158 39.50 -5.76 21.37
N ASN A 159 40.51 -6.29 20.68
CA ASN A 159 41.80 -6.68 21.26
C ASN A 159 42.77 -5.50 21.51
N LEU A 160 42.37 -4.27 21.23
CA LEU A 160 43.16 -3.06 21.47
C LEU A 160 42.69 -2.33 22.74
N PRO A 161 43.57 -1.60 23.44
CA PRO A 161 43.19 -0.79 24.60
C PRO A 161 42.07 0.22 24.32
N GLN A 162 42.08 0.82 23.13
CA GLN A 162 41.08 1.79 22.67
C GLN A 162 39.72 1.15 22.38
N LEU A 163 39.71 -0.17 22.19
CA LEU A 163 38.51 -1.00 22.04
C LEU A 163 38.20 -1.80 23.32
N GLY A 164 38.84 -1.44 24.43
CA GLY A 164 38.57 -1.99 25.75
C GLY A 164 39.28 -3.31 26.09
N ASN A 165 40.14 -3.88 25.24
CA ASN A 165 40.76 -5.20 25.47
C ASN A 165 39.73 -6.29 25.85
N TRP A 166 38.59 -6.31 25.15
CA TRP A 166 37.44 -7.18 25.43
C TRP A 166 36.76 -6.98 26.80
N ASP A 167 37.08 -5.92 27.54
CA ASP A 167 36.39 -5.53 28.78
C ASP A 167 35.27 -4.50 28.51
N LYS A 168 34.05 -4.84 28.92
CA LYS A 168 32.85 -3.99 28.79
C LYS A 168 32.96 -2.65 29.52
N LYS A 169 33.79 -2.55 30.57
CA LYS A 169 33.91 -1.32 31.38
C LYS A 169 34.66 -0.22 30.64
N SER A 170 35.63 -0.61 29.81
CA SER A 170 36.47 0.27 29.01
C SER A 170 36.05 0.33 27.53
N ALA A 171 35.13 -0.54 27.11
CA ALA A 171 34.60 -0.58 25.76
C ALA A 171 33.90 0.73 25.35
N PRO A 172 34.20 1.27 24.16
CA PRO A 172 33.45 2.36 23.56
C PRO A 172 31.95 2.06 23.42
N ARG A 173 31.12 3.02 23.85
CA ARG A 173 29.68 3.01 23.65
C ARG A 173 29.33 3.84 22.43
N LEU A 174 28.58 3.27 21.50
CA LEU A 174 28.19 3.92 20.26
C LEU A 174 27.00 4.84 20.51
N SER A 175 26.93 5.92 19.74
CA SER A 175 25.80 6.83 19.70
C SER A 175 24.94 6.57 18.46
N PHE A 176 23.62 6.70 18.63
CA PHE A 176 22.66 6.54 17.54
C PHE A 176 22.50 7.87 16.79
N GLY A 177 22.90 7.90 15.52
CA GLY A 177 22.87 9.07 14.65
C GLY A 177 21.51 9.33 14.01
N ASN A 178 21.35 10.51 13.42
CA ASN A 178 20.16 10.88 12.62
C ASN A 178 20.06 10.12 11.29
N ASP A 179 21.17 9.54 10.84
CA ASP A 179 21.27 8.64 9.70
C ASP A 179 20.81 7.21 10.01
N GLY A 180 20.43 6.93 11.26
CA GLY A 180 19.94 5.63 11.71
C GLY A 180 21.04 4.62 12.06
N TYR A 181 22.31 5.03 12.05
CA TYR A 181 23.42 4.14 12.41
C TYR A 181 23.86 4.34 13.85
N TRP A 182 24.37 3.26 14.46
CA TRP A 182 25.18 3.36 15.66
C TRP A 182 26.62 3.63 15.25
N SER A 183 27.26 4.64 15.84
CA SER A 183 28.65 4.92 15.50
C SER A 183 29.50 5.45 16.65
N PHE A 184 30.82 5.35 16.49
CA PHE A 184 31.82 5.87 17.42
C PHE A 184 33.08 6.31 16.66
N GLU A 185 33.59 7.50 16.96
CA GLU A 185 34.80 8.07 16.33
C GLU A 185 36.03 7.84 17.21
N LEU A 186 37.13 7.40 16.58
CA LEU A 186 38.43 7.15 17.19
C LEU A 186 39.54 7.87 16.43
N MET A 187 40.62 8.20 17.16
CA MET A 187 41.87 8.65 16.55
C MET A 187 42.53 7.47 15.83
N ALA A 188 42.78 7.60 14.53
CA ALA A 188 43.27 6.50 13.70
C ALA A 188 44.68 6.02 14.12
N ASP A 189 45.55 6.93 14.56
CA ASP A 189 46.92 6.60 14.97
C ASP A 189 46.97 5.83 16.30
N ALA A 190 45.84 5.71 17.00
CA ALA A 190 45.73 4.86 18.17
C ALA A 190 45.50 3.38 17.81
N LEU A 191 45.31 3.05 16.53
CA LEU A 191 45.08 1.69 16.06
C LEU A 191 46.37 1.05 15.57
N SER A 192 46.69 -0.13 16.11
CA SER A 192 47.73 -1.01 15.60
C SER A 192 47.10 -2.16 14.81
N PHE A 193 47.62 -2.45 13.62
CA PHE A 193 47.14 -3.53 12.76
C PHE A 193 48.02 -4.80 12.87
N PRO A 194 47.45 -6.01 12.70
CA PRO A 194 46.03 -6.29 12.56
C PRO A 194 45.29 -6.17 13.91
N PHE A 195 44.00 -5.86 13.87
CA PHE A 195 43.16 -5.88 15.07
C PHE A 195 41.82 -6.57 14.81
N GLU A 196 41.20 -6.98 15.91
CA GLU A 196 39.93 -7.69 15.94
C GLU A 196 38.93 -6.96 16.83
N TYR A 197 37.66 -6.97 16.42
CA TYR A 197 36.57 -6.39 17.20
C TYR A 197 35.25 -7.10 16.98
N LYS A 198 34.30 -6.84 17.88
CA LYS A 198 32.89 -7.20 17.78
C LYS A 198 31.99 -6.11 18.36
N TYR A 199 30.76 -6.09 17.90
CA TYR A 199 29.68 -5.37 18.55
C TYR A 199 29.00 -6.22 19.63
N ALA A 200 28.57 -5.57 20.71
CA ALA A 200 27.69 -6.16 21.71
C ALA A 200 26.53 -5.21 22.03
N ALA A 201 25.37 -5.78 22.33
CA ALA A 201 24.22 -5.05 22.82
C ALA A 201 24.27 -5.04 24.35
N TYR A 202 24.01 -3.88 24.96
CA TYR A 202 23.99 -3.73 26.41
C TYR A 202 22.71 -3.05 26.87
N ASP A 203 22.27 -3.37 28.08
CA ASP A 203 21.10 -2.76 28.68
C ASP A 203 21.44 -1.33 29.14
N LEU A 204 20.68 -0.34 28.68
CA LEU A 204 20.94 1.07 28.95
C LEU A 204 20.80 1.43 30.44
N LYS A 205 20.12 0.61 31.25
CA LYS A 205 19.88 0.87 32.67
C LYS A 205 20.97 0.25 33.55
N THR A 206 21.33 -1.00 33.31
CA THR A 206 22.28 -1.77 34.12
C THR A 206 23.71 -1.68 33.60
N GLY A 207 23.90 -1.41 32.31
CA GLY A 207 25.20 -1.47 31.64
C GLY A 207 25.70 -2.90 31.38
N GLU A 208 24.89 -3.92 31.69
CA GLU A 208 25.23 -5.32 31.44
C GLU A 208 25.08 -5.66 29.96
N ILE A 209 25.96 -6.54 29.47
CA ILE A 209 25.85 -7.07 28.11
C ILE A 209 24.62 -7.98 28.06
N LEU A 210 23.71 -7.66 27.14
CA LEU A 210 22.55 -8.49 26.84
C LEU A 210 22.96 -9.66 25.95
N PHE A 211 23.70 -9.37 24.87
CA PHE A 211 24.23 -10.38 23.96
C PHE A 211 25.32 -9.80 23.04
N TRP A 212 26.16 -10.70 22.52
CA TRP A 212 27.20 -10.39 21.54
C TRP A 212 26.68 -10.58 20.11
N GLU A 213 27.29 -9.91 19.14
CA GLU A 213 27.04 -10.27 17.75
C GLU A 213 27.53 -11.70 17.41
N SER A 214 26.81 -12.35 16.50
CA SER A 214 27.04 -13.73 16.07
C SER A 214 28.24 -13.84 15.10
N GLY A 215 28.78 -15.06 14.95
CA GLY A 215 29.91 -15.36 14.05
C GLY A 215 31.27 -14.98 14.62
N ASP A 216 32.31 -15.02 13.78
CA ASP A 216 33.68 -14.70 14.17
C ASP A 216 33.92 -13.20 14.41
N ASN A 217 35.01 -12.89 15.12
CA ASN A 217 35.47 -11.52 15.28
C ASN A 217 35.68 -10.86 13.91
N ARG A 218 35.26 -9.59 13.79
CA ARG A 218 35.58 -8.77 12.63
C ARG A 218 37.08 -8.47 12.69
N LYS A 219 37.79 -8.71 11.58
CA LYS A 219 39.24 -8.51 11.50
C LYS A 219 39.56 -7.41 10.52
N VAL A 220 40.50 -6.54 10.89
CA VAL A 220 41.07 -5.53 9.99
C VAL A 220 42.55 -5.82 9.86
N GLN A 221 42.95 -6.33 8.70
CA GLN A 221 44.35 -6.71 8.44
C GLN A 221 45.23 -5.47 8.25
N TRP A 222 44.74 -4.53 7.46
CA TRP A 222 45.40 -3.26 7.16
C TRP A 222 44.35 -2.26 6.67
N LEU A 223 44.50 -0.99 7.02
CA LEU A 223 43.68 0.09 6.49
C LEU A 223 44.51 1.37 6.44
N GLU A 224 44.87 1.79 5.23
CA GLU A 224 45.60 3.03 5.03
C GLU A 224 44.64 4.23 5.12
N ILE A 225 44.88 5.10 6.09
CA ILE A 225 44.15 6.35 6.27
C ILE A 225 45.16 7.49 6.06
N PRO A 226 45.00 8.35 5.04
CA PRO A 226 45.91 9.46 4.80
C PRO A 226 45.95 10.46 5.95
N GLU A 227 46.98 11.30 5.98
CA GLU A 227 46.99 12.45 6.89
C GLU A 227 45.85 13.41 6.58
N ASN A 228 45.30 14.03 7.63
CA ASN A 228 44.14 14.92 7.52
C ASN A 228 42.92 14.26 6.82
N ALA A 229 42.65 12.99 7.13
CA ALA A 229 41.53 12.22 6.59
C ALA A 229 40.57 11.67 7.67
N LEU A 230 39.31 11.50 7.28
CA LEU A 230 38.29 10.77 8.02
C LEU A 230 37.97 9.48 7.26
N CYS A 231 38.15 8.33 7.91
CA CYS A 231 37.62 7.06 7.41
C CYS A 231 36.27 6.75 8.08
N VAL A 232 35.25 6.46 7.29
CA VAL A 232 33.98 5.91 7.78
C VAL A 232 33.94 4.44 7.41
N ARG A 233 34.01 3.57 8.40
CA ARG A 233 33.91 2.13 8.23
C ARG A 233 32.50 1.67 8.59
N THR A 234 31.71 1.40 7.57
CA THR A 234 30.34 0.92 7.70
C THR A 234 30.32 -0.60 7.67
N ASP A 235 30.12 -1.20 8.83
CA ASP A 235 29.74 -2.60 8.96
C ASP A 235 28.26 -2.75 8.59
N SER A 236 27.95 -3.74 7.73
CA SER A 236 26.60 -4.01 7.20
C SER A 236 25.52 -4.02 8.27
N GLU A 237 25.38 -5.13 8.98
CA GLU A 237 24.39 -5.32 10.05
C GLU A 237 25.08 -5.89 11.29
N PHE A 238 24.54 -5.55 12.45
CA PHE A 238 24.83 -6.26 13.69
C PHE A 238 24.37 -7.70 13.49
N ARG A 239 25.30 -8.66 13.57
CA ARG A 239 24.99 -10.06 13.26
C ARG A 239 24.16 -10.67 14.40
N GLN A 240 22.87 -10.95 14.16
CA GLN A 240 21.92 -11.43 15.18
C GLN A 240 21.11 -12.64 14.70
N GLU A 241 21.77 -13.78 14.52
CA GLU A 241 21.09 -15.01 14.05
C GLU A 241 20.08 -15.55 15.08
N ASN A 242 20.31 -15.27 16.38
CA ASN A 242 19.52 -15.80 17.48
C ASN A 242 18.50 -14.82 18.10
N LEU A 243 18.32 -13.62 17.54
CA LEU A 243 17.33 -12.68 18.09
C LEU A 243 15.91 -13.15 17.74
N ALA A 244 15.04 -13.13 18.75
CA ALA A 244 13.62 -13.43 18.57
C ALA A 244 13.00 -12.61 17.43
N LYS A 245 12.03 -13.23 16.75
CA LYS A 245 11.22 -12.57 15.72
C LYS A 245 10.24 -11.63 16.41
N TRP A 246 10.36 -10.33 16.15
CA TRP A 246 9.46 -9.33 16.71
C TRP A 246 8.04 -9.52 16.17
N LYS A 247 7.04 -9.50 17.05
CA LYS A 247 5.63 -9.63 16.65
C LYS A 247 4.78 -8.58 17.34
N ALA A 248 3.70 -8.18 16.68
CA ALA A 248 2.69 -7.29 17.27
C ALA A 248 1.28 -7.63 16.83
N ALA A 249 0.32 -7.08 17.56
CA ALA A 249 -1.09 -7.08 17.18
C ALA A 249 -1.63 -5.65 17.00
N GLY A 250 -2.73 -5.54 16.27
CA GLY A 250 -3.43 -4.28 16.04
C GLY A 250 -4.91 -4.44 15.73
N VAL A 251 -5.54 -3.29 15.53
CA VAL A 251 -6.96 -3.17 15.15
C VAL A 251 -7.10 -2.50 13.79
N SER A 252 -8.01 -3.00 12.97
CA SER A 252 -8.49 -2.36 11.75
C SER A 252 -9.89 -1.77 12.00
N VAL A 253 -10.07 -0.49 11.68
CA VAL A 253 -11.36 0.20 11.85
C VAL A 253 -11.52 1.31 10.80
N PRO A 254 -12.64 1.37 10.06
CA PRO A 254 -12.93 2.52 9.22
C PRO A 254 -13.16 3.76 10.08
N VAL A 255 -12.53 4.89 9.75
CA VAL A 255 -12.68 6.14 10.53
C VAL A 255 -14.16 6.53 10.63
N PHE A 256 -14.90 6.43 9.52
CA PHE A 256 -16.33 6.80 9.49
C PHE A 256 -17.18 6.00 10.49
N SER A 257 -16.74 4.80 10.88
CA SER A 257 -17.49 3.91 11.76
C SER A 257 -17.38 4.28 13.24
N LEU A 258 -16.38 5.10 13.62
CA LEU A 258 -16.20 5.51 15.02
C LEU A 258 -17.41 6.28 15.52
N ARG A 259 -17.71 6.11 16.80
CA ARG A 259 -18.82 6.79 17.47
C ARG A 259 -18.33 7.43 18.77
N THR A 260 -18.61 8.71 18.94
CA THR A 260 -18.44 9.43 20.20
C THR A 260 -19.69 10.23 20.53
N LYS A 261 -19.84 10.65 21.79
CA LYS A 261 -20.94 11.56 22.21
C LYS A 261 -20.95 12.90 21.47
N HIS A 262 -19.81 13.34 20.93
CA HIS A 262 -19.62 14.68 20.40
C HIS A 262 -19.44 14.73 18.89
N ASP A 263 -19.42 13.57 18.23
CA ASP A 263 -19.29 13.45 16.77
C ASP A 263 -20.48 14.08 16.01
N PHE A 264 -20.34 14.17 14.69
CA PHE A 264 -21.38 14.66 13.77
C PHE A 264 -22.01 13.54 12.95
N GLY A 265 -22.36 12.42 13.60
CA GLY A 265 -23.03 11.27 12.98
C GLY A 265 -22.06 10.31 12.28
N VAL A 266 -20.77 10.59 12.35
CA VAL A 266 -19.67 9.90 11.69
C VAL A 266 -18.42 10.03 12.54
N GLY A 267 -17.54 9.03 12.51
CA GLY A 267 -16.23 9.16 13.13
C GLY A 267 -15.32 10.14 12.40
N GLU A 268 -14.50 10.85 13.17
CA GLU A 268 -13.64 11.95 12.73
C GLU A 268 -12.17 11.66 13.04
N PHE A 269 -11.23 12.40 12.44
CA PHE A 269 -9.81 12.14 12.65
C PHE A 269 -9.42 12.19 14.12
N LEU A 270 -9.88 13.18 14.88
CA LEU A 270 -9.49 13.31 16.28
C LEU A 270 -10.01 12.18 17.18
N ASP A 271 -11.07 11.47 16.77
CA ASP A 271 -11.57 10.29 17.50
C ASP A 271 -10.55 9.14 17.49
N LEU A 272 -9.63 9.12 16.52
CA LEU A 272 -8.53 8.14 16.47
C LEU A 272 -7.61 8.24 17.69
N LYS A 273 -7.53 9.38 18.38
CA LYS A 273 -6.75 9.50 19.63
C LYS A 273 -7.29 8.57 20.72
N THR A 274 -8.61 8.42 20.82
CA THR A 274 -9.23 7.47 21.75
C THR A 274 -8.93 6.02 21.35
N MET A 275 -8.83 5.73 20.05
CA MET A 275 -8.38 4.41 19.57
C MET A 275 -6.90 4.16 19.90
N VAL A 276 -6.03 5.19 19.83
CA VAL A 276 -4.63 5.11 20.29
C VAL A 276 -4.59 4.81 21.79
N ASP A 277 -5.40 5.48 22.60
CA ASP A 277 -5.46 5.23 24.05
C ASP A 277 -5.91 3.79 24.36
N TRP A 278 -6.88 3.27 23.61
CA TRP A 278 -7.31 1.88 23.72
C TRP A 278 -6.21 0.90 23.29
N ALA A 279 -5.50 1.18 22.20
CA ALA A 279 -4.38 0.36 21.73
C ALA A 279 -3.26 0.29 22.79
N VAL A 280 -2.89 1.42 23.38
CA VAL A 280 -1.90 1.49 24.48
C VAL A 280 -2.36 0.66 25.68
N ARG A 281 -3.60 0.83 26.12
CA ARG A 281 -4.17 0.10 27.27
C ARG A 281 -4.16 -1.41 27.10
N THR A 282 -4.37 -1.87 25.87
CA THR A 282 -4.47 -3.29 25.53
C THR A 282 -3.13 -3.89 25.08
N GLY A 283 -2.09 -3.08 24.90
CA GLY A 283 -0.77 -3.53 24.43
C GLY A 283 -0.65 -3.67 22.90
N GLN A 284 -1.68 -3.29 22.15
CA GLN A 284 -1.64 -3.25 20.70
C GLN A 284 -0.67 -2.17 20.21
N LYS A 285 -0.07 -2.39 19.04
CA LYS A 285 0.95 -1.48 18.48
C LYS A 285 0.55 -0.87 17.15
N ILE A 286 -0.61 -1.24 16.58
CA ILE A 286 -0.99 -0.86 15.21
C ILE A 286 -2.47 -0.50 15.18
N ILE A 287 -2.79 0.61 14.51
CA ILE A 287 -4.15 0.98 14.10
C ILE A 287 -4.15 1.08 12.58
N GLN A 288 -4.96 0.27 11.92
CA GLN A 288 -5.20 0.31 10.50
C GLN A 288 -6.54 1.01 10.21
N ILE A 289 -6.54 1.89 9.21
CA ILE A 289 -7.75 2.55 8.71
C ILE A 289 -7.94 2.29 7.21
N LEU A 290 -9.19 2.42 6.76
CA LEU A 290 -9.54 2.40 5.33
C LEU A 290 -9.11 3.70 4.63
N PRO A 291 -9.20 3.79 3.29
CA PRO A 291 -8.90 5.02 2.57
C PRO A 291 -9.72 6.21 3.09
N ILE A 292 -9.06 7.37 3.16
CA ILE A 292 -9.61 8.60 3.75
C ILE A 292 -9.71 9.74 2.73
N ASN A 293 -9.63 9.42 1.45
CA ASN A 293 -9.63 10.38 0.36
C ASN A 293 -11.04 10.85 0.00
N ASP A 294 -11.16 12.04 -0.61
CA ASP A 294 -12.44 12.59 -1.05
C ASP A 294 -13.05 11.74 -2.18
N THR A 295 -14.30 11.31 -2.00
CA THR A 295 -15.07 10.45 -2.92
C THR A 295 -16.34 11.15 -3.42
N THR A 296 -16.51 12.44 -3.16
CA THR A 296 -17.73 13.20 -3.46
C THR A 296 -17.92 13.39 -4.98
N ILE A 297 -18.82 12.61 -5.59
CA ILE A 297 -19.16 12.65 -7.01
C ILE A 297 -20.59 13.16 -7.20
N THR A 298 -21.54 12.57 -6.47
CA THR A 298 -22.99 12.75 -6.68
C THR A 298 -23.68 13.50 -5.55
N HIS A 299 -23.00 13.73 -4.42
CA HIS A 299 -23.57 14.21 -3.16
C HIS A 299 -24.64 13.26 -2.59
N THR A 300 -24.52 11.96 -2.88
CA THR A 300 -25.43 10.91 -2.39
C THR A 300 -24.68 9.84 -1.60
N ASN A 301 -25.41 8.87 -1.05
CA ASN A 301 -24.84 7.72 -0.35
C ASN A 301 -23.96 6.82 -1.24
N LEU A 302 -24.05 6.94 -2.57
CA LEU A 302 -23.14 6.25 -3.50
C LEU A 302 -21.69 6.74 -3.38
N ASP A 303 -21.47 7.95 -2.88
CA ASP A 303 -20.14 8.50 -2.66
C ASP A 303 -19.45 7.88 -1.44
N SER A 304 -20.12 7.01 -0.69
CA SER A 304 -19.57 6.35 0.50
C SER A 304 -18.43 5.35 0.21
N TYR A 305 -18.25 4.94 -1.04
CA TYR A 305 -17.26 3.95 -1.44
C TYR A 305 -15.82 4.50 -1.39
N PRO A 306 -14.99 4.11 -0.39
CA PRO A 306 -13.69 4.75 -0.13
C PRO A 306 -12.64 4.56 -1.24
N TYR A 307 -12.82 3.57 -2.11
CA TYR A 307 -11.85 3.23 -3.16
C TYR A 307 -12.15 3.91 -4.50
N ASN A 308 -13.21 4.73 -4.58
CA ASN A 308 -13.57 5.51 -5.78
C ASN A 308 -13.32 7.01 -5.58
N ALA A 309 -12.11 7.36 -5.14
CA ALA A 309 -11.75 8.74 -4.83
C ALA A 309 -11.74 9.64 -6.08
N ILE A 310 -12.24 10.87 -5.93
CA ILE A 310 -12.11 11.94 -6.93
C ILE A 310 -10.74 12.61 -6.90
N SER A 311 -9.99 12.45 -5.80
CA SER A 311 -8.57 12.76 -5.75
C SER A 311 -7.84 11.82 -4.81
N VAL A 312 -6.71 11.27 -5.25
CA VAL A 312 -5.83 10.44 -4.41
C VAL A 312 -5.02 11.23 -3.37
N PHE A 313 -5.06 12.57 -3.43
CA PHE A 313 -4.32 13.46 -2.52
C PHE A 313 -5.23 14.13 -1.50
N ALA A 314 -6.43 14.55 -1.89
CA ALA A 314 -7.34 15.28 -1.02
C ALA A 314 -7.93 14.38 0.07
N LEU A 315 -7.99 14.89 1.30
CA LEU A 315 -8.64 14.25 2.44
C LEU A 315 -10.16 14.46 2.37
N HIS A 316 -10.94 13.46 2.78
CA HIS A 316 -12.40 13.58 2.74
C HIS A 316 -12.89 14.63 3.76
N PRO A 317 -13.73 15.60 3.36
CA PRO A 317 -14.32 16.61 4.24
C PRO A 317 -15.03 16.07 5.48
N MET A 318 -15.49 14.82 5.43
CA MET A 318 -16.36 14.25 6.45
C MET A 318 -15.61 13.92 7.74
N TYR A 319 -14.29 13.72 7.65
CA TYR A 319 -13.46 13.34 8.79
C TYR A 319 -13.02 14.53 9.64
N ALA A 320 -13.38 15.75 9.27
CA ALA A 320 -13.07 16.92 10.08
C ALA A 320 -13.91 16.94 11.36
N ASN A 321 -13.24 17.12 12.48
CA ASN A 321 -13.88 17.58 13.71
C ASN A 321 -14.09 19.10 13.59
N ILE A 322 -15.31 19.50 13.25
CA ILE A 322 -15.60 20.90 12.93
C ILE A 322 -15.52 21.84 14.15
N PRO A 323 -16.00 21.45 15.36
CA PRO A 323 -15.89 22.31 16.54
C PRO A 323 -14.45 22.75 16.88
N GLU A 324 -13.45 21.92 16.60
CA GLU A 324 -12.02 22.26 16.80
C GLU A 324 -11.48 23.26 15.76
N ILE A 325 -12.16 23.43 14.63
CA ILE A 325 -11.81 24.47 13.62
C ILE A 325 -12.37 25.83 14.06
N GLY A 326 -13.57 25.85 14.63
CA GLY A 326 -14.21 27.05 15.12
C GLY A 326 -15.68 26.82 15.48
N LYS A 327 -16.29 27.83 16.13
CA LYS A 327 -17.68 27.77 16.60
C LYS A 327 -18.58 28.77 15.86
N ILE A 328 -19.84 28.37 15.65
CA ILE A 328 -20.90 29.29 15.19
C ILE A 328 -21.18 30.31 16.29
N LYS A 329 -21.07 31.60 15.97
CA LYS A 329 -21.34 32.70 16.91
C LYS A 329 -22.83 33.03 17.04
N ASP A 330 -23.62 32.74 16.00
CA ASP A 330 -25.07 32.91 16.02
C ASP A 330 -25.71 31.78 16.85
N MET A 331 -26.32 32.14 17.98
CA MET A 331 -26.90 31.17 18.91
C MET A 331 -28.05 30.35 18.31
N LYS A 332 -28.88 30.94 17.44
CA LYS A 332 -30.01 30.22 16.82
C LYS A 332 -29.49 29.22 15.79
N LEU A 333 -28.51 29.64 15.00
CA LEU A 333 -27.87 28.76 14.03
C LEU A 333 -27.13 27.63 14.75
N ALA A 334 -26.34 27.94 15.78
CA ALA A 334 -25.65 26.94 16.59
C ALA A 334 -26.63 25.89 17.18
N ALA A 335 -27.77 26.33 17.72
CA ALA A 335 -28.80 25.43 18.23
C ALA A 335 -29.40 24.52 17.13
N SER A 336 -29.59 25.04 15.91
CA SER A 336 -30.03 24.23 14.76
C SER A 336 -29.02 23.13 14.42
N TYR A 337 -27.72 23.47 14.39
CA TYR A 337 -26.66 22.48 14.14
C TYR A 337 -26.57 21.43 15.24
N GLU A 338 -26.69 21.82 16.50
CA GLU A 338 -26.70 20.87 17.62
C GLU A 338 -27.89 19.92 17.56
N LYS A 339 -29.06 20.39 17.10
CA LYS A 339 -30.23 19.53 16.85
C LYS A 339 -29.97 18.54 15.72
N GLU A 340 -29.54 19.00 14.55
CA GLU A 340 -29.23 18.12 13.40
C GLU A 340 -28.11 17.11 13.77
N LYS A 341 -27.10 17.55 14.54
CA LYS A 341 -26.05 16.69 15.08
C LYS A 341 -26.63 15.58 15.96
N ALA A 342 -27.51 15.91 16.91
CA ALA A 342 -28.14 14.93 17.78
C ALA A 342 -28.98 13.90 16.99
N GLU A 343 -29.71 14.35 15.96
CA GLU A 343 -30.49 13.47 15.08
C GLU A 343 -29.60 12.50 14.29
N LEU A 344 -28.47 12.96 13.75
CA LEU A 344 -27.50 12.10 13.06
C LEU A 344 -26.78 11.16 14.04
N ASN A 345 -26.47 11.60 15.25
CA ASN A 345 -25.82 10.77 16.27
C ASN A 345 -26.74 9.64 16.74
N ALA A 346 -28.05 9.83 16.74
CA ALA A 346 -29.01 8.80 17.13
C ALA A 346 -29.11 7.64 16.12
N LYS A 347 -28.68 7.82 14.87
CA LYS A 347 -28.75 6.75 13.84
C LYS A 347 -27.79 5.60 14.16
N SER A 348 -28.23 4.38 13.84
CA SER A 348 -27.43 3.14 13.98
C SER A 348 -26.37 2.98 12.90
N PHE A 349 -26.43 3.77 11.83
CA PHE A 349 -25.54 3.76 10.68
C PHE A 349 -25.05 5.19 10.36
N VAL A 350 -24.06 5.34 9.50
CA VAL A 350 -23.59 6.63 8.99
C VAL A 350 -24.50 7.10 7.86
N ASP A 351 -25.26 8.18 8.07
CA ASP A 351 -26.01 8.84 7.00
C ASP A 351 -25.09 9.78 6.21
N TYR A 352 -24.38 9.19 5.26
CA TYR A 352 -23.28 9.81 4.54
C TYR A 352 -23.65 11.14 3.86
N ALA A 353 -24.77 11.18 3.15
CA ALA A 353 -25.23 12.38 2.44
C ALA A 353 -25.57 13.52 3.41
N GLU A 354 -26.34 13.25 4.47
CA GLU A 354 -26.76 14.27 5.42
C GLU A 354 -25.61 14.79 6.28
N VAL A 355 -24.69 13.90 6.69
CA VAL A 355 -23.45 14.29 7.39
C VAL A 355 -22.63 15.26 6.55
N ASN A 356 -22.35 14.90 5.28
CA ASN A 356 -21.59 15.77 4.38
C ASN A 356 -22.31 17.11 4.15
N ARG A 357 -23.63 17.08 3.94
CA ARG A 357 -24.44 18.30 3.79
C ARG A 357 -24.32 19.22 5.01
N LEU A 358 -24.47 18.69 6.22
CA LEU A 358 -24.38 19.46 7.46
C LEU A 358 -22.98 20.03 7.64
N LYS A 359 -21.95 19.18 7.53
CA LYS A 359 -20.55 19.58 7.67
C LYS A 359 -20.14 20.64 6.66
N TRP A 360 -20.55 20.50 5.40
CA TRP A 360 -20.21 21.46 4.35
C TRP A 360 -20.83 22.84 4.57
N LYS A 361 -22.08 22.91 5.06
CA LYS A 361 -22.69 24.18 5.45
C LYS A 361 -21.91 24.85 6.59
N TYR A 362 -21.41 24.07 7.55
CA TYR A 362 -20.58 24.60 8.65
C TYR A 362 -19.23 25.11 8.11
N PHE A 363 -18.55 24.34 7.25
CA PHE A 363 -17.30 24.78 6.62
C PHE A 363 -17.44 26.12 5.90
N LYS A 364 -18.50 26.30 5.10
CA LYS A 364 -18.77 27.57 4.42
C LYS A 364 -19.00 28.73 5.41
N TYR A 365 -19.61 28.46 6.56
CA TYR A 365 -19.74 29.46 7.62
C TYR A 365 -18.37 29.82 8.21
N LEU A 366 -17.57 28.83 8.60
CA LEU A 366 -16.25 29.05 9.21
C LEU A 366 -15.27 29.73 8.25
N TYR A 367 -15.27 29.34 6.99
CA TYR A 367 -14.50 29.99 5.93
C TYR A 367 -14.76 31.50 5.90
N LYS A 368 -16.03 31.91 5.86
CA LYS A 368 -16.42 33.33 5.79
C LYS A 368 -15.88 34.16 6.96
N ILE A 369 -15.77 33.58 8.15
CA ILE A 369 -15.35 34.30 9.35
C ILE A 369 -13.85 34.17 9.65
N ASN A 370 -13.18 33.11 9.17
CA ASN A 370 -11.81 32.78 9.58
C ASN A 370 -10.78 32.91 8.45
N MET A 371 -11.18 32.85 7.17
CA MET A 371 -10.23 32.78 6.05
C MET A 371 -9.29 34.00 5.99
N ALA A 372 -9.79 35.21 6.24
CA ALA A 372 -8.99 36.43 6.17
C ALA A 372 -7.83 36.45 7.20
N ALA A 373 -8.02 35.81 8.36
CA ALA A 373 -6.95 35.63 9.34
C ALA A 373 -5.99 34.51 8.91
N LEU A 374 -6.54 33.38 8.45
CA LEU A 374 -5.76 32.22 8.03
C LEU A 374 -4.81 32.51 6.84
N GLN A 375 -5.21 33.38 5.91
CA GLN A 375 -4.34 33.78 4.79
C GLN A 375 -3.01 34.40 5.22
N LYS A 376 -2.92 34.92 6.45
CA LYS A 376 -1.72 35.53 7.04
C LYS A 376 -0.91 34.54 7.89
N ASP A 377 -1.41 33.33 8.10
CA ASP A 377 -0.76 32.29 8.90
C ASP A 377 0.37 31.62 8.10
N GLU A 378 1.56 31.55 8.69
CA GLU A 378 2.77 31.01 8.02
C GLU A 378 2.63 29.51 7.76
N ASP A 379 2.03 28.75 8.67
CA ASP A 379 1.82 27.30 8.50
C ASP A 379 0.84 27.02 7.35
N TYR A 380 -0.22 27.84 7.22
CA TYR A 380 -1.14 27.77 6.09
C TYR A 380 -0.44 28.08 4.76
N GLN A 381 0.39 29.12 4.72
CA GLN A 381 1.13 29.47 3.50
C GLN A 381 2.12 28.36 3.12
N ALA A 382 2.82 27.78 4.09
CA ALA A 382 3.72 26.66 3.87
C ALA A 382 2.96 25.41 3.37
N PHE A 383 1.81 25.10 3.98
CA PHE A 383 0.93 24.02 3.52
C PHE A 383 0.47 24.24 2.09
N TYR A 384 -0.02 25.44 1.77
CA TYR A 384 -0.49 25.76 0.41
C TYR A 384 0.64 25.64 -0.60
N GLN A 385 1.81 26.23 -0.33
CA GLN A 385 2.96 26.17 -1.23
C GLN A 385 3.45 24.73 -1.46
N LYS A 386 3.52 23.90 -0.41
CA LYS A 386 3.90 22.48 -0.51
C LYS A 386 2.92 21.71 -1.40
N ASN A 387 1.64 22.06 -1.37
CA ASN A 387 0.56 21.26 -1.96
C ASN A 387 -0.10 21.89 -3.20
N GLU A 388 0.35 23.07 -3.65
CA GLU A 388 -0.30 23.84 -4.73
C GLU A 388 -0.56 22.98 -5.98
N SER A 389 0.39 22.10 -6.33
CA SER A 389 0.35 21.26 -7.54
C SER A 389 -0.90 20.39 -7.64
N TRP A 390 -1.41 19.85 -6.53
CA TRP A 390 -2.63 19.02 -6.51
C TRP A 390 -3.81 19.77 -5.87
N LEU A 391 -3.56 20.65 -4.90
CA LEU A 391 -4.61 21.33 -4.13
C LEU A 391 -5.39 22.33 -4.97
N LEU A 392 -4.68 23.13 -5.77
CA LEU A 392 -5.28 24.11 -6.68
C LEU A 392 -6.22 23.47 -7.71
N PRO A 393 -5.79 22.46 -8.49
CA PRO A 393 -6.68 21.81 -9.44
C PRO A 393 -7.79 21.01 -8.77
N TYR A 394 -7.58 20.40 -7.60
CA TYR A 394 -8.65 19.75 -6.83
C TYR A 394 -9.76 20.75 -6.45
N ALA A 395 -9.41 21.93 -5.95
CA ALA A 395 -10.38 22.95 -5.57
C ALA A 395 -11.18 23.47 -6.78
N VAL A 396 -10.51 23.70 -7.91
CA VAL A 396 -11.18 24.10 -9.16
C VAL A 396 -12.06 22.96 -9.70
N PHE A 397 -11.61 21.71 -9.63
CA PHE A 397 -12.41 20.55 -10.00
C PHE A 397 -13.69 20.48 -9.18
N CYS A 398 -13.62 20.63 -7.85
CA CYS A 398 -14.80 20.62 -6.99
C CYS A 398 -15.79 21.74 -7.35
N CYS A 399 -15.28 22.95 -7.59
CA CYS A 399 -16.09 24.09 -8.03
C CYS A 399 -16.79 23.79 -9.37
N LEU A 400 -16.09 23.21 -10.35
CA LEU A 400 -16.66 22.85 -11.65
C LEU A 400 -17.65 21.68 -11.55
N ARG A 401 -17.35 20.67 -10.74
CA ARG A 401 -18.26 19.55 -10.44
C ARG A 401 -19.59 20.09 -9.94
N ASP A 402 -19.57 20.98 -8.95
CA ASP A 402 -20.77 21.53 -8.35
C ASP A 402 -21.49 22.48 -9.32
N LYS A 403 -20.75 23.27 -10.11
CA LYS A 403 -21.31 24.17 -11.14
C LYS A 403 -22.04 23.43 -12.26
N TYR A 404 -21.51 22.30 -12.72
CA TYR A 404 -22.08 21.49 -13.79
C TYR A 404 -22.93 20.32 -13.29
N ASN A 405 -23.03 20.13 -11.97
CA ASN A 405 -23.73 19.03 -11.32
C ASN A 405 -23.28 17.63 -11.80
N THR A 406 -21.99 17.49 -12.12
CA THR A 406 -21.38 16.23 -12.53
C THR A 406 -19.86 16.28 -12.35
N ALA A 407 -19.26 15.22 -11.80
CA ALA A 407 -17.80 15.06 -11.74
C ALA A 407 -17.20 14.64 -13.09
N ASP A 408 -18.04 14.24 -14.05
CA ASP A 408 -17.58 13.89 -15.38
C ASP A 408 -17.15 15.15 -16.14
N PHE A 409 -15.87 15.45 -16.05
CA PHE A 409 -15.26 16.63 -16.67
C PHE A 409 -15.46 16.69 -18.19
N ARG A 410 -15.71 15.54 -18.85
CA ARG A 410 -15.98 15.50 -20.30
C ARG A 410 -17.31 16.18 -20.66
N GLN A 411 -18.22 16.31 -19.69
CA GLN A 411 -19.52 16.96 -19.86
C GLN A 411 -19.49 18.46 -19.52
N TRP A 412 -18.36 18.99 -19.03
CA TRP A 412 -18.24 20.40 -18.66
C TRP A 412 -18.17 21.31 -19.89
N LYS A 413 -18.86 22.44 -19.84
CA LYS A 413 -18.84 23.44 -20.95
C LYS A 413 -17.51 24.19 -21.02
N THR A 414 -16.75 24.25 -19.93
CA THR A 414 -15.45 24.90 -19.82
C THR A 414 -14.49 23.96 -19.11
N LEU A 415 -13.20 24.00 -19.47
CA LEU A 415 -12.17 23.21 -18.82
C LEU A 415 -12.43 21.69 -18.85
N SER A 416 -13.17 21.19 -19.85
CA SER A 416 -13.31 19.74 -20.09
C SER A 416 -11.98 19.07 -20.43
N ASN A 417 -11.04 19.83 -20.98
CA ASN A 417 -9.62 19.49 -21.01
C ASN A 417 -8.88 20.37 -20.01
N TYR A 418 -7.96 19.76 -19.24
CA TYR A 418 -7.18 20.49 -18.25
C TYR A 418 -6.32 21.58 -18.89
N ASN A 419 -6.27 22.75 -18.25
CA ASN A 419 -5.40 23.85 -18.63
C ASN A 419 -4.92 24.60 -17.38
N ALA A 420 -3.64 24.43 -17.04
CA ALA A 420 -3.05 24.98 -15.82
C ALA A 420 -3.18 26.51 -15.71
N ALA A 421 -3.04 27.25 -16.82
CA ALA A 421 -3.15 28.71 -16.81
C ALA A 421 -4.59 29.19 -16.57
N ALA A 422 -5.58 28.51 -17.15
CA ALA A 422 -6.99 28.81 -16.92
C ALA A 422 -7.43 28.47 -15.49
N VAL A 423 -6.94 27.35 -14.94
CA VAL A 423 -7.14 26.97 -13.53
C VAL A 423 -6.58 28.03 -12.59
N LYS A 424 -5.32 28.44 -12.77
CA LYS A 424 -4.69 29.52 -12.00
C LYS A 424 -5.45 30.84 -12.11
N ARG A 425 -5.95 31.18 -13.30
CA ARG A 425 -6.73 32.40 -13.52
C ARG A 425 -8.09 32.35 -12.81
N MET A 426 -8.78 31.22 -12.85
CA MET A 426 -10.09 31.05 -12.19
C MET A 426 -9.97 31.15 -10.66
N ALA A 427 -8.89 30.62 -10.09
CA ALA A 427 -8.59 30.66 -8.66
C ALA A 427 -7.88 31.94 -8.19
N ARG A 428 -7.77 32.97 -9.03
CA ARG A 428 -7.15 34.24 -8.64
C ARG A 428 -8.07 35.02 -7.71
N GLN A 429 -7.52 35.57 -6.62
CA GLN A 429 -8.29 36.43 -5.72
C GLN A 429 -8.97 37.58 -6.48
N GLY A 430 -10.27 37.75 -6.22
CA GLY A 430 -11.12 38.76 -6.87
C GLY A 430 -11.94 38.25 -8.06
N THR A 431 -11.79 36.99 -8.48
CA THR A 431 -12.74 36.36 -9.41
C THR A 431 -14.06 36.01 -8.71
N ALA A 432 -15.14 35.86 -9.48
CA ALA A 432 -16.45 35.50 -8.94
C ALA A 432 -16.45 34.11 -8.28
N GLU A 433 -15.63 33.20 -8.80
CA GLU A 433 -15.50 31.82 -8.31
C GLU A 433 -14.49 31.64 -7.16
N TYR A 434 -13.75 32.69 -6.78
CA TYR A 434 -12.63 32.56 -5.84
C TYR A 434 -13.04 31.94 -4.51
N ASP A 435 -14.13 32.42 -3.89
CA ASP A 435 -14.55 31.92 -2.58
C ASP A 435 -15.04 30.47 -2.62
N ASP A 436 -15.69 30.06 -3.71
CA ASP A 436 -16.12 28.68 -3.93
C ASP A 436 -14.92 27.73 -4.14
N ILE A 437 -13.76 28.26 -4.55
CA ILE A 437 -12.51 27.52 -4.67
C ILE A 437 -11.75 27.53 -3.34
N ALA A 438 -11.57 28.71 -2.75
CA ALA A 438 -10.71 28.93 -1.59
C ALA A 438 -11.23 28.25 -0.30
N VAL A 439 -12.54 27.98 -0.21
CA VAL A 439 -13.11 27.15 0.87
C VAL A 439 -12.50 25.73 0.89
N HIS A 440 -12.11 25.17 -0.26
CA HIS A 440 -11.45 23.87 -0.32
C HIS A 440 -10.01 23.95 0.23
N PHE A 441 -9.29 25.05 0.02
CA PHE A 441 -7.96 25.25 0.61
C PHE A 441 -8.02 25.31 2.13
N PHE A 442 -8.98 26.09 2.65
CA PHE A 442 -9.27 26.21 4.07
C PHE A 442 -9.57 24.83 4.68
N MET A 443 -10.48 24.08 4.06
CA MET A 443 -10.89 22.76 4.53
C MET A 443 -9.73 21.75 4.54
N GLN A 444 -8.97 21.64 3.44
CA GLN A 444 -7.86 20.69 3.34
C GLN A 444 -6.75 20.99 4.34
N TYR A 445 -6.46 22.27 4.63
CA TYR A 445 -5.49 22.64 5.67
C TYR A 445 -5.94 22.18 7.07
N HIS A 446 -7.21 22.36 7.42
CA HIS A 446 -7.70 21.93 8.74
C HIS A 446 -7.76 20.41 8.88
N LEU A 447 -8.15 19.68 7.83
CA LEU A 447 -8.06 18.22 7.78
C LEU A 447 -6.61 17.75 7.97
N HIS A 448 -5.66 18.39 7.26
CA HIS A 448 -4.23 18.12 7.39
C HIS A 448 -3.76 18.28 8.84
N LYS A 449 -4.10 19.41 9.50
CA LYS A 449 -3.72 19.65 10.91
C LYS A 449 -4.23 18.56 11.84
N GLN A 450 -5.50 18.19 11.72
CA GLN A 450 -6.12 17.20 12.60
C GLN A 450 -5.50 15.81 12.42
N LEU A 451 -5.25 15.39 11.17
CA LEU A 451 -4.64 14.09 10.92
C LEU A 451 -3.15 14.05 11.32
N MET A 452 -2.40 15.14 11.10
CA MET A 452 -1.03 15.26 11.60
C MET A 452 -0.97 15.22 13.12
N GLU A 453 -1.93 15.82 13.82
CA GLU A 453 -2.03 15.73 15.28
C GLU A 453 -2.20 14.26 15.73
N VAL A 454 -3.11 13.52 15.09
CA VAL A 454 -3.33 12.10 15.37
C VAL A 454 -2.06 11.28 15.12
N LYS A 455 -1.39 11.50 13.99
CA LYS A 455 -0.12 10.82 13.68
C LYS A 455 0.92 11.05 14.78
N HIS A 456 1.19 12.30 15.14
CA HIS A 456 2.17 12.61 16.19
C HIS A 456 1.75 12.03 17.54
N TYR A 457 0.45 12.04 17.85
CA TYR A 457 -0.08 11.42 19.07
C TYR A 457 0.17 9.90 19.09
N ALA A 458 -0.08 9.20 17.99
CA ALA A 458 0.16 7.77 17.85
C ALA A 458 1.66 7.43 17.97
N GLN A 459 2.52 8.16 17.27
CA GLN A 459 3.98 8.00 17.33
C GLN A 459 4.53 8.21 18.76
N LYS A 460 4.05 9.24 19.46
CA LYS A 460 4.43 9.50 20.87
C LYS A 460 4.07 8.34 21.80
N HIS A 461 3.01 7.61 21.49
CA HIS A 461 2.55 6.46 22.25
C HIS A 461 3.02 5.10 21.70
N ASN A 462 3.94 5.12 20.73
CA ASN A 462 4.49 3.93 20.06
C ASN A 462 3.40 3.06 19.40
N VAL A 463 2.37 3.70 18.82
CA VAL A 463 1.32 3.07 18.02
C VAL A 463 1.49 3.49 16.56
N VAL A 464 1.68 2.51 15.68
CA VAL A 464 1.82 2.68 14.23
C VAL A 464 0.46 3.01 13.64
N LEU A 465 0.37 4.13 12.92
CA LEU A 465 -0.81 4.45 12.11
C LEU A 465 -0.62 3.91 10.69
N LYS A 466 -1.44 2.93 10.31
CA LYS A 466 -1.38 2.22 9.04
C LYS A 466 -2.54 2.65 8.12
N GLY A 467 -2.21 3.28 7.00
CA GLY A 467 -3.19 3.65 5.98
C GLY A 467 -3.50 2.53 4.99
N ASP A 468 -4.38 2.83 4.04
CA ASP A 468 -4.73 1.96 2.92
C ASP A 468 -4.70 2.77 1.62
N LEU A 469 -4.02 2.25 0.61
CA LEU A 469 -3.81 2.87 -0.69
C LEU A 469 -4.56 2.06 -1.75
N PRO A 470 -5.69 2.57 -2.28
CA PRO A 470 -6.41 1.96 -3.40
C PRO A 470 -5.52 1.86 -4.65
N ILE A 471 -5.58 0.75 -5.39
CA ILE A 471 -4.85 0.65 -6.66
C ILE A 471 -5.43 1.59 -7.72
N GLY A 472 -6.75 1.81 -7.71
CA GLY A 472 -7.46 2.57 -8.75
C GLY A 472 -7.62 4.06 -8.44
N VAL A 473 -8.10 4.79 -9.45
CA VAL A 473 -8.66 6.14 -9.34
C VAL A 473 -10.01 6.19 -10.04
N SER A 474 -10.90 7.08 -9.63
CA SER A 474 -12.14 7.28 -10.38
C SER A 474 -11.84 7.70 -11.84
N PRO A 475 -12.58 7.21 -12.85
CA PRO A 475 -12.46 7.71 -14.22
C PRO A 475 -12.87 9.19 -14.36
N SER A 476 -13.58 9.72 -13.36
CA SER A 476 -13.97 11.12 -13.24
C SER A 476 -13.29 11.77 -12.04
N SER A 477 -11.97 11.55 -11.91
CA SER A 477 -11.10 12.16 -10.90
C SER A 477 -10.34 13.37 -11.41
N VAL A 478 -9.81 14.15 -10.47
CA VAL A 478 -8.84 15.23 -10.70
C VAL A 478 -7.62 14.69 -11.45
N GLU A 479 -7.13 13.51 -11.07
CA GLU A 479 -5.95 12.92 -11.70
C GLU A 479 -6.23 12.46 -13.14
N ALA A 480 -7.38 11.87 -13.42
CA ALA A 480 -7.78 11.53 -14.80
C ALA A 480 -7.99 12.79 -15.69
N TRP A 481 -8.40 13.90 -15.08
CA TRP A 481 -8.56 15.19 -15.77
C TRP A 481 -7.21 15.86 -16.08
N MET A 482 -6.29 15.90 -15.11
CA MET A 482 -4.99 16.56 -15.23
C MET A 482 -3.97 15.75 -16.01
N GLU A 483 -3.87 14.46 -15.70
CA GLU A 483 -2.76 13.59 -16.07
C GLU A 483 -3.21 12.50 -17.05
N LYS A 484 -4.09 12.84 -18.00
CA LYS A 484 -4.76 11.90 -18.90
C LYS A 484 -3.81 10.88 -19.56
N ALA A 485 -2.59 11.29 -19.91
CA ALA A 485 -1.60 10.43 -20.56
C ALA A 485 -1.13 9.24 -19.70
N ASN A 486 -1.27 9.35 -18.37
CA ASN A 486 -0.92 8.32 -17.40
C ASN A 486 -1.95 7.18 -17.33
N PHE A 487 -3.09 7.29 -18.01
CA PHE A 487 -4.22 6.37 -17.89
C PHE A 487 -4.70 5.86 -19.25
N ASN A 488 -4.97 4.56 -19.34
CA ASN A 488 -5.70 3.96 -20.46
C ASN A 488 -7.19 4.00 -20.12
N THR A 489 -8.00 4.62 -20.98
CA THR A 489 -9.43 4.91 -20.71
C THR A 489 -10.39 4.13 -21.62
N ASP A 490 -9.82 3.34 -22.52
CA ASP A 490 -10.46 2.40 -23.44
C ASP A 490 -10.74 1.03 -22.79
N MET A 491 -10.09 0.75 -21.66
CA MET A 491 -10.28 -0.46 -20.85
C MET A 491 -10.57 -0.06 -19.40
N SER A 492 -11.17 -0.98 -18.64
CA SER A 492 -11.43 -0.83 -17.21
C SER A 492 -10.70 -1.89 -16.41
N ALA A 493 -10.07 -1.51 -15.30
CA ALA A 493 -9.50 -2.45 -14.35
C ALA A 493 -10.61 -3.30 -13.70
N GLY A 494 -10.25 -4.53 -13.37
CA GLY A 494 -11.14 -5.48 -12.73
C GLY A 494 -10.39 -6.64 -12.11
N ALA A 495 -11.12 -7.73 -11.88
CA ALA A 495 -10.57 -9.02 -11.46
C ALA A 495 -11.10 -10.15 -12.34
N PRO A 496 -10.30 -11.19 -12.60
CA PRO A 496 -10.80 -12.45 -13.14
C PRO A 496 -11.77 -13.08 -12.12
N PRO A 497 -12.50 -14.16 -12.49
CA PRO A 497 -13.23 -14.96 -11.53
C PRO A 497 -12.37 -15.41 -10.35
N ASP A 498 -12.91 -15.28 -9.14
CA ASP A 498 -12.28 -15.64 -7.87
C ASP A 498 -13.33 -16.10 -6.85
N ASP A 499 -12.91 -16.30 -5.58
CA ASP A 499 -13.80 -16.72 -4.49
C ASP A 499 -14.88 -15.69 -4.15
N PHE A 500 -14.72 -14.42 -4.56
CA PHE A 500 -15.70 -13.36 -4.35
C PHE A 500 -16.73 -13.28 -5.49
N SER A 501 -16.32 -13.56 -6.73
CA SER A 501 -17.19 -13.50 -7.90
C SER A 501 -16.81 -14.51 -8.98
N VAL A 502 -17.72 -15.45 -9.29
CA VAL A 502 -17.54 -16.45 -10.36
C VAL A 502 -17.62 -15.87 -11.78
N ILE A 503 -18.12 -14.64 -11.92
CA ILE A 503 -18.21 -13.89 -13.19
C ILE A 503 -17.10 -12.83 -13.31
N GLY A 504 -16.15 -12.83 -12.37
CA GLY A 504 -15.15 -11.78 -12.23
C GLY A 504 -15.78 -10.45 -11.83
N GLN A 505 -14.97 -9.40 -11.86
CA GLN A 505 -15.38 -8.06 -11.45
C GLN A 505 -14.91 -7.03 -12.47
N ASN A 506 -15.76 -6.04 -12.76
CA ASN A 506 -15.38 -4.85 -13.51
C ASN A 506 -15.49 -3.66 -12.57
N TRP A 507 -14.35 -3.12 -12.12
CA TRP A 507 -14.32 -2.03 -11.15
C TRP A 507 -14.55 -0.66 -11.81
N GLY A 508 -14.46 -0.58 -13.14
CA GLY A 508 -14.71 0.66 -13.89
C GLY A 508 -13.60 1.72 -13.79
N PHE A 509 -12.48 1.43 -13.12
CA PHE A 509 -11.33 2.32 -13.04
C PHE A 509 -10.49 2.26 -14.32
N PRO A 510 -9.85 3.34 -14.78
CA PRO A 510 -8.89 3.25 -15.87
C PRO A 510 -7.64 2.44 -15.44
N THR A 511 -6.98 1.78 -16.39
CA THR A 511 -5.69 1.14 -16.13
C THR A 511 -4.54 2.13 -16.31
N TYR A 512 -3.36 1.83 -15.75
CA TYR A 512 -2.21 2.72 -15.86
C TYR A 512 -1.44 2.54 -17.17
N ASN A 513 -1.05 3.66 -17.78
CA ASN A 513 -0.05 3.70 -18.82
C ASN A 513 1.35 3.71 -18.21
N TRP A 514 1.79 2.54 -17.74
CA TRP A 514 3.10 2.37 -17.10
C TRP A 514 4.28 2.79 -17.99
N ALA A 515 4.15 2.67 -19.31
CA ALA A 515 5.18 3.08 -20.26
C ALA A 515 5.32 4.61 -20.30
N GLU A 516 4.22 5.36 -20.24
CA GLU A 516 4.25 6.82 -20.12
C GLU A 516 4.85 7.25 -18.78
N MET A 517 4.37 6.66 -17.69
CA MET A 517 4.87 6.98 -16.34
C MET A 517 6.37 6.68 -16.19
N ALA A 518 6.89 5.65 -16.87
CA ALA A 518 8.31 5.33 -16.83
C ALA A 518 9.19 6.45 -17.42
N LYS A 519 8.69 7.25 -18.36
CA LYS A 519 9.45 8.35 -19.01
C LYS A 519 9.90 9.43 -18.04
N ASN A 520 9.15 9.65 -16.96
CA ASN A 520 9.48 10.62 -15.91
C ASN A 520 9.80 9.93 -14.57
N ASN A 521 10.26 8.68 -14.60
CA ASN A 521 10.63 7.91 -13.41
C ASN A 521 9.49 7.83 -12.38
N TYR A 522 8.27 7.61 -12.87
CA TYR A 522 7.04 7.39 -12.09
C TYR A 522 6.69 8.55 -11.14
N THR A 523 6.95 9.79 -11.55
CA THR A 523 6.81 10.98 -10.68
C THR A 523 5.45 11.07 -9.98
N TRP A 524 4.36 10.76 -10.67
CA TRP A 524 3.00 10.78 -10.11
C TRP A 524 2.83 9.79 -8.94
N TRP A 525 3.29 8.55 -9.11
CA TRP A 525 3.23 7.52 -8.06
C TRP A 525 4.14 7.86 -6.87
N LYS A 526 5.33 8.40 -7.15
CA LYS A 526 6.24 8.86 -6.10
C LYS A 526 5.59 9.97 -5.26
N GLN A 527 4.95 10.95 -5.91
CA GLN A 527 4.22 12.01 -5.21
C GLN A 527 3.06 11.46 -4.37
N ARG A 528 2.32 10.47 -4.90
CA ARG A 528 1.24 9.78 -4.17
C ARG A 528 1.75 9.14 -2.89
N PHE A 529 2.85 8.39 -2.96
CA PHE A 529 3.47 7.78 -1.77
C PHE A 529 4.01 8.82 -0.80
N ALA A 530 4.70 9.86 -1.29
CA ALA A 530 5.24 10.93 -0.47
C ALA A 530 4.14 11.65 0.34
N THR A 531 3.00 11.94 -0.31
CA THR A 531 1.85 12.56 0.36
C THR A 531 1.25 11.63 1.41
N MET A 532 1.12 10.33 1.12
CA MET A 532 0.65 9.36 2.11
C MET A 532 1.59 9.25 3.33
N ALA A 533 2.90 9.36 3.13
CA ALA A 533 3.90 9.33 4.20
C ALA A 533 3.89 10.55 5.14
N ASP A 534 3.18 11.63 4.77
CA ASP A 534 2.90 12.72 5.69
C ASP A 534 2.03 12.22 6.85
N TYR A 535 1.07 11.32 6.60
CA TYR A 535 0.04 10.92 7.56
C TYR A 535 0.25 9.53 8.18
N PHE A 536 0.98 8.63 7.52
CA PHE A 536 1.09 7.24 7.95
C PHE A 536 2.53 6.77 8.15
N ASP A 537 2.69 5.76 9.01
CA ASP A 537 3.96 5.07 9.28
C ASP A 537 4.09 3.79 8.43
N ALA A 538 2.94 3.23 8.04
CA ALA A 538 2.79 2.03 7.24
C ALA A 538 1.58 2.17 6.31
N TYR A 539 1.51 1.35 5.27
CA TYR A 539 0.35 1.33 4.38
C TYR A 539 0.09 -0.07 3.82
N ARG A 540 -1.19 -0.35 3.53
CA ARG A 540 -1.61 -1.41 2.62
C ARG A 540 -1.58 -0.86 1.19
N ILE A 541 -0.94 -1.58 0.28
CA ILE A 541 -1.17 -1.45 -1.15
C ILE A 541 -2.30 -2.41 -1.48
N ASP A 542 -3.48 -1.86 -1.74
CA ASP A 542 -4.60 -2.59 -2.30
C ASP A 542 -4.17 -3.19 -3.65
N HIS A 543 -4.50 -4.46 -3.88
CA HIS A 543 -4.20 -5.20 -5.10
C HIS A 543 -2.77 -5.01 -5.62
N ILE A 544 -1.75 -5.37 -4.81
CA ILE A 544 -0.34 -5.20 -5.18
C ILE A 544 0.03 -5.92 -6.49
N LEU A 545 -0.79 -6.91 -6.88
CA LEU A 545 -0.70 -7.59 -8.16
C LEU A 545 -0.71 -6.59 -9.34
N GLY A 546 -1.39 -5.44 -9.24
CA GLY A 546 -1.42 -4.38 -10.24
C GLY A 546 -0.06 -3.87 -10.72
N PHE A 547 1.01 -4.03 -9.92
CA PHE A 547 2.38 -3.69 -10.31
C PHE A 547 3.02 -4.76 -11.20
N PHE A 548 2.61 -6.02 -11.04
CA PHE A 548 2.98 -7.16 -11.88
C PHE A 548 2.15 -7.16 -13.17
N ARG A 549 0.82 -7.09 -13.01
CA ARG A 549 -0.21 -7.17 -14.03
C ARG A 549 -1.54 -6.64 -13.49
N ILE A 550 -2.40 -6.12 -14.34
CA ILE A 550 -3.78 -5.81 -13.99
C ILE A 550 -4.72 -6.59 -14.91
N TRP A 551 -5.85 -7.06 -14.38
CA TRP A 551 -6.91 -7.58 -15.24
C TRP A 551 -7.67 -6.40 -15.84
N GLU A 552 -7.69 -6.31 -17.16
CA GLU A 552 -8.38 -5.24 -17.87
C GLU A 552 -9.54 -5.79 -18.71
N VAL A 553 -10.69 -5.16 -18.55
CA VAL A 553 -11.98 -5.54 -19.09
C VAL A 553 -12.39 -4.48 -20.12
N PRO A 554 -12.91 -4.88 -21.30
CA PRO A 554 -13.39 -3.91 -22.28
C PRO A 554 -14.45 -2.99 -21.67
N VAL A 555 -14.38 -1.68 -21.97
CA VAL A 555 -15.33 -0.70 -21.42
C VAL A 555 -16.78 -1.00 -21.78
N ASP A 556 -17.05 -1.78 -22.82
CA ASP A 556 -18.41 -2.18 -23.23
C ASP A 556 -18.92 -3.46 -22.52
N SER A 557 -18.09 -4.07 -21.68
CA SER A 557 -18.43 -5.24 -20.88
C SER A 557 -18.97 -4.86 -19.50
N VAL A 558 -19.85 -5.70 -18.95
CA VAL A 558 -20.38 -5.61 -17.59
C VAL A 558 -19.67 -6.61 -16.68
N TRP A 559 -19.39 -7.82 -17.18
CA TRP A 559 -18.69 -8.86 -16.43
C TRP A 559 -17.19 -8.89 -16.70
N GLY A 560 -16.42 -9.46 -15.77
CA GLY A 560 -14.97 -9.58 -15.89
C GLY A 560 -14.50 -10.68 -16.85
N LEU A 561 -15.39 -11.58 -17.29
CA LEU A 561 -15.07 -12.78 -18.07
C LEU A 561 -14.44 -12.54 -19.45
N LEU A 562 -14.65 -11.35 -20.04
CA LEU A 562 -14.10 -10.96 -21.33
C LEU A 562 -12.82 -10.10 -21.20
N GLY A 563 -12.27 -9.99 -19.99
CA GLY A 563 -11.01 -9.31 -19.77
C GLY A 563 -9.79 -10.16 -20.14
N HIS A 564 -8.61 -9.56 -19.96
CA HIS A 564 -7.32 -10.22 -20.05
C HIS A 564 -6.29 -9.52 -19.12
N PHE A 565 -5.12 -10.11 -18.93
CA PHE A 565 -4.07 -9.47 -18.14
C PHE A 565 -3.25 -8.48 -18.98
N ASN A 566 -2.93 -7.32 -18.40
CA ASN A 566 -2.04 -6.33 -19.00
C ASN A 566 -0.94 -5.93 -17.99
N PRO A 567 0.35 -6.02 -18.35
CA PRO A 567 0.85 -6.59 -19.61
C PRO A 567 0.72 -8.12 -19.64
N ALA A 568 0.70 -8.69 -20.84
CA ALA A 568 0.72 -10.14 -21.06
C ALA A 568 1.59 -10.51 -22.28
N LEU A 569 1.78 -11.80 -22.48
CA LEU A 569 2.41 -12.44 -23.64
C LEU A 569 1.33 -13.19 -24.44
N PRO A 570 0.45 -12.47 -25.17
CA PRO A 570 -0.65 -13.10 -25.90
C PRO A 570 -0.15 -14.03 -27.02
N LEU A 571 -0.99 -15.00 -27.37
CA LEU A 571 -0.66 -16.09 -28.30
C LEU A 571 -0.91 -15.67 -29.75
N THR A 572 -0.02 -16.07 -30.67
CA THR A 572 -0.34 -16.03 -32.10
C THR A 572 -1.17 -17.24 -32.53
N VAL A 573 -1.67 -17.25 -33.77
CA VAL A 573 -2.38 -18.42 -34.33
C VAL A 573 -1.46 -19.63 -34.34
N GLU A 574 -0.21 -19.44 -34.77
CA GLU A 574 0.79 -20.51 -34.89
C GLU A 574 1.07 -21.14 -33.53
N GLU A 575 1.24 -20.34 -32.47
CA GLU A 575 1.41 -20.86 -31.11
C GLU A 575 0.20 -21.69 -30.66
N ILE A 576 -1.03 -21.26 -30.98
CA ILE A 576 -2.25 -22.03 -30.65
C ILE A 576 -2.27 -23.37 -31.40
N GLU A 577 -1.90 -23.36 -32.68
CA GLU A 577 -1.86 -24.55 -33.53
C GLU A 577 -0.75 -25.53 -33.12
N GLU A 578 0.36 -25.06 -32.54
CA GLU A 578 1.42 -25.90 -31.95
C GLU A 578 0.91 -26.74 -30.76
N TYR A 579 -0.12 -26.27 -30.04
CA TYR A 579 -0.83 -27.07 -29.03
C TYR A 579 -1.78 -28.11 -29.65
N GLY A 580 -1.88 -28.17 -30.97
CA GLY A 580 -2.74 -29.08 -31.73
C GLY A 580 -4.19 -28.62 -31.84
N VAL A 581 -4.46 -27.33 -31.58
CA VAL A 581 -5.79 -26.70 -31.68
C VAL A 581 -5.87 -25.96 -33.01
N GLN A 582 -6.62 -26.50 -33.98
CA GLN A 582 -6.83 -25.83 -35.26
C GLN A 582 -7.62 -24.53 -35.05
N PHE A 583 -7.05 -23.38 -35.43
CA PHE A 583 -7.65 -22.10 -35.10
C PHE A 583 -8.83 -21.76 -36.02
N ASP A 584 -10.03 -21.65 -35.45
CA ASP A 584 -11.23 -21.18 -36.15
C ASP A 584 -11.70 -19.85 -35.57
N SER A 585 -11.33 -18.75 -36.24
CA SER A 585 -11.68 -17.40 -35.80
C SER A 585 -13.20 -17.16 -35.69
N ALA A 586 -14.02 -17.81 -36.52
CA ALA A 586 -15.47 -17.65 -36.49
C ALA A 586 -16.09 -18.37 -35.28
N ARG A 587 -15.51 -19.50 -34.87
CA ARG A 587 -15.95 -20.30 -33.72
C ARG A 587 -15.36 -19.84 -32.39
N PHE A 588 -14.14 -19.33 -32.39
CA PHE A 588 -13.35 -19.11 -31.16
C PHE A 588 -13.51 -17.70 -30.59
N LEU A 589 -13.70 -16.70 -31.45
CA LEU A 589 -13.69 -15.27 -31.07
C LEU A 589 -15.09 -14.65 -31.02
N LYS A 590 -16.11 -15.34 -31.53
CA LYS A 590 -17.49 -14.85 -31.56
C LYS A 590 -18.38 -15.69 -30.65
N PRO A 591 -19.39 -15.08 -29.99
CA PRO A 591 -20.34 -15.82 -29.16
C PRO A 591 -20.93 -17.04 -29.88
N TYR A 592 -20.69 -18.24 -29.34
CA TYR A 592 -21.21 -19.49 -29.88
C TYR A 592 -22.64 -19.74 -29.39
N ILE A 593 -23.60 -19.07 -30.02
CA ILE A 593 -25.00 -19.11 -29.62
C ILE A 593 -25.79 -20.04 -30.55
N THR A 594 -26.31 -21.13 -30.00
CA THR A 594 -27.06 -22.18 -30.72
C THR A 594 -28.48 -22.33 -30.19
N ASP A 595 -29.38 -22.94 -30.97
CA ASP A 595 -30.75 -23.24 -30.52
C ASP A 595 -30.76 -24.07 -29.22
N LYS A 596 -29.80 -24.98 -29.05
CA LYS A 596 -29.63 -25.83 -27.87
C LYS A 596 -29.31 -24.99 -26.63
N LEU A 597 -28.34 -24.07 -26.71
CA LEU A 597 -28.01 -23.15 -25.63
C LEU A 597 -29.19 -22.25 -25.27
N LEU A 598 -29.89 -21.70 -26.27
CA LEU A 598 -31.05 -20.83 -26.02
C LEU A 598 -32.18 -21.58 -25.31
N THR A 599 -32.43 -22.82 -25.71
CA THR A 599 -33.42 -23.69 -25.07
C THR A 599 -33.01 -24.02 -23.63
N GLN A 600 -31.73 -24.26 -23.37
CA GLN A 600 -31.22 -24.53 -22.02
C GLN A 600 -31.38 -23.32 -21.08
N LEU A 601 -31.10 -22.10 -21.54
CA LEU A 601 -31.17 -20.91 -20.69
C LEU A 601 -32.60 -20.35 -20.54
N PHE A 602 -33.39 -20.35 -21.61
CA PHE A 602 -34.68 -19.65 -21.70
C PHE A 602 -35.89 -20.60 -21.85
N GLY A 603 -35.69 -21.90 -22.07
CA GLY A 603 -36.79 -22.86 -22.22
C GLY A 603 -37.77 -22.46 -23.32
N LYS A 604 -39.07 -22.39 -22.97
CA LYS A 604 -40.16 -22.01 -23.89
C LYS A 604 -40.04 -20.58 -24.43
N GLU A 605 -39.31 -19.71 -23.73
CA GLU A 605 -39.14 -18.30 -24.09
C GLU A 605 -38.00 -18.05 -25.09
N SER A 606 -37.23 -19.09 -25.44
CA SER A 606 -36.11 -19.03 -26.39
C SER A 606 -36.47 -18.35 -27.72
N GLY A 607 -37.64 -18.65 -28.29
CA GLY A 607 -38.10 -18.06 -29.54
C GLY A 607 -38.42 -16.56 -29.43
N LYS A 608 -38.98 -16.11 -28.30
CA LYS A 608 -39.25 -14.69 -28.03
C LYS A 608 -37.93 -13.93 -27.86
N MET A 609 -37.03 -14.49 -27.06
CA MET A 609 -35.69 -13.94 -26.84
C MET A 609 -34.92 -13.77 -28.15
N ALA A 610 -34.81 -14.85 -28.94
CA ALA A 610 -34.07 -14.83 -30.20
C ALA A 610 -34.61 -13.77 -31.18
N ARG A 611 -35.94 -13.64 -31.31
CA ARG A 611 -36.55 -12.63 -32.18
C ARG A 611 -36.28 -11.20 -31.73
N ASN A 612 -36.20 -10.96 -30.43
CA ASN A 612 -36.05 -9.61 -29.88
C ASN A 612 -34.59 -9.13 -29.97
N PHE A 613 -33.63 -9.98 -29.60
CA PHE A 613 -32.25 -9.55 -29.37
C PHE A 613 -31.23 -10.09 -30.39
N LEU A 614 -31.56 -11.17 -31.08
CA LEU A 614 -30.62 -11.92 -31.93
C LEU A 614 -31.05 -11.93 -33.41
N GLN A 615 -30.11 -12.32 -34.27
CA GLN A 615 -30.32 -12.60 -35.68
C GLN A 615 -29.57 -13.90 -36.04
N LYS A 616 -30.25 -14.82 -36.75
CA LYS A 616 -29.65 -16.10 -37.15
C LYS A 616 -28.86 -15.92 -38.45
N ARG A 617 -27.59 -16.34 -38.47
CA ARG A 617 -26.69 -16.32 -39.63
C ARG A 617 -25.90 -17.64 -39.66
N ASN A 618 -25.99 -18.38 -40.77
CA ASN A 618 -25.28 -19.66 -40.97
C ASN A 618 -25.46 -20.66 -39.81
N GLY A 619 -26.70 -20.77 -39.29
CA GLY A 619 -27.02 -21.71 -38.20
C GLY A 619 -26.67 -21.23 -36.78
N LEU A 620 -25.91 -20.14 -36.63
CA LEU A 620 -25.58 -19.53 -35.34
C LEU A 620 -26.35 -18.21 -35.14
N TYR A 621 -26.48 -17.78 -33.89
CA TYR A 621 -27.06 -16.48 -33.57
C TYR A 621 -25.98 -15.43 -33.31
N ALA A 622 -26.22 -14.21 -33.79
CA ALA A 622 -25.46 -13.03 -33.44
C ALA A 622 -26.40 -11.97 -32.85
N PHE A 623 -25.88 -11.08 -32.01
CA PHE A 623 -26.66 -9.96 -31.49
C PHE A 623 -27.04 -8.98 -32.62
N LYS A 624 -28.20 -8.32 -32.45
CA LYS A 624 -28.56 -7.14 -33.24
C LYS A 624 -27.72 -5.93 -32.78
N ALA A 625 -27.56 -4.94 -33.65
CA ALA A 625 -26.68 -3.78 -33.40
C ALA A 625 -27.05 -2.96 -32.14
N ASP A 626 -28.33 -2.92 -31.79
CA ASP A 626 -28.80 -2.22 -30.59
C ASP A 626 -28.42 -2.95 -29.28
N PHE A 627 -27.97 -4.20 -29.39
CA PHE A 627 -27.65 -5.09 -28.27
C PHE A 627 -26.31 -5.81 -28.46
N ASP A 628 -25.40 -5.30 -29.27
CA ASP A 628 -24.15 -6.00 -29.60
C ASP A 628 -23.07 -5.93 -28.51
N THR A 629 -23.34 -5.23 -27.39
CA THR A 629 -22.49 -5.20 -26.20
C THR A 629 -23.26 -5.50 -24.92
N GLN A 630 -22.55 -5.99 -23.90
CA GLN A 630 -23.14 -6.23 -22.57
C GLN A 630 -23.69 -4.94 -21.96
N LYS A 631 -23.02 -3.80 -22.10
CA LYS A 631 -23.54 -2.52 -21.57
C LYS A 631 -24.84 -2.07 -22.24
N LYS A 632 -24.96 -2.18 -23.57
CA LYS A 632 -26.20 -1.87 -24.29
C LYS A 632 -27.35 -2.77 -23.80
N MET A 633 -27.08 -4.07 -23.67
CA MET A 633 -28.05 -5.03 -23.16
C MET A 633 -28.46 -4.76 -21.71
N ALA A 634 -27.49 -4.49 -20.83
CA ALA A 634 -27.76 -4.17 -19.43
C ALA A 634 -28.60 -2.91 -19.30
N ALA A 635 -28.25 -1.82 -20.00
CA ALA A 635 -29.02 -0.58 -19.99
C ALA A 635 -30.47 -0.78 -20.48
N TYR A 636 -30.67 -1.63 -21.49
CA TYR A 636 -32.02 -1.97 -21.95
C TYR A 636 -32.79 -2.78 -20.90
N CYS A 637 -32.16 -3.77 -20.27
CA CYS A 637 -32.78 -4.56 -19.21
C CYS A 637 -33.12 -3.70 -17.99
N ASP A 638 -32.24 -2.77 -17.61
CA ASP A 638 -32.43 -1.86 -16.48
C ASP A 638 -33.58 -0.87 -16.70
N SER A 639 -33.86 -0.52 -17.96
CA SER A 639 -35.03 0.28 -18.33
C SER A 639 -36.30 -0.55 -18.59
N THR A 640 -36.22 -1.89 -18.52
CA THR A 640 -37.32 -2.82 -18.82
C THR A 640 -37.50 -3.86 -17.70
N PRO A 641 -38.29 -3.56 -16.65
CA PRO A 641 -38.43 -4.42 -15.47
C PRO A 641 -38.85 -5.87 -15.76
N GLU A 642 -39.62 -6.10 -16.83
CA GLU A 642 -40.05 -7.45 -17.27
C GLU A 642 -38.89 -8.38 -17.67
N LEU A 643 -37.69 -7.84 -17.88
CA LEU A 643 -36.49 -8.58 -18.29
C LEU A 643 -35.49 -8.79 -17.16
N ALA A 644 -35.83 -8.42 -15.92
CA ALA A 644 -34.94 -8.56 -14.77
C ALA A 644 -34.39 -10.00 -14.63
N ASP A 645 -35.28 -11.00 -14.72
CA ASP A 645 -34.92 -12.43 -14.63
C ASP A 645 -34.10 -12.95 -15.82
N TRP A 646 -34.03 -12.17 -16.91
CA TRP A 646 -33.31 -12.54 -18.13
C TRP A 646 -31.96 -11.84 -18.23
N LYS A 647 -31.73 -10.76 -17.48
CA LYS A 647 -30.53 -9.91 -17.60
C LYS A 647 -29.25 -10.74 -17.55
N GLU A 648 -29.06 -11.53 -16.50
CA GLU A 648 -27.86 -12.35 -16.33
C GLU A 648 -27.71 -13.40 -17.44
N LYS A 649 -28.80 -14.06 -17.82
CA LYS A 649 -28.81 -15.06 -18.91
C LYS A 649 -28.49 -14.44 -20.27
N LEU A 650 -28.93 -13.21 -20.53
CA LEU A 650 -28.61 -12.48 -21.75
C LEU A 650 -27.14 -12.04 -21.75
N LEU A 651 -26.62 -11.56 -20.61
CA LEU A 651 -25.22 -11.19 -20.46
C LEU A 651 -24.26 -12.38 -20.59
N SER A 652 -24.67 -13.57 -20.17
CA SER A 652 -23.84 -14.78 -20.27
C SER A 652 -23.58 -15.22 -21.71
N LEU A 653 -24.52 -14.99 -22.63
CA LEU A 653 -24.37 -15.35 -24.04
C LEU A 653 -23.15 -14.68 -24.70
N TYR A 654 -22.80 -13.44 -24.31
CA TYR A 654 -21.62 -12.74 -24.83
C TYR A 654 -20.31 -13.43 -24.46
N CYS A 655 -20.30 -14.16 -23.34
CA CYS A 655 -19.11 -14.80 -22.80
C CYS A 655 -18.83 -16.19 -23.39
N GLU A 656 -19.66 -16.67 -24.32
CA GLU A 656 -19.55 -17.99 -24.97
C GLU A 656 -18.50 -18.00 -26.11
N VAL A 657 -17.30 -17.51 -25.78
CA VAL A 657 -16.10 -17.50 -26.62
C VAL A 657 -15.00 -18.37 -26.00
N LEU A 658 -14.08 -18.87 -26.83
CA LEU A 658 -12.92 -19.63 -26.34
C LEU A 658 -11.69 -18.75 -26.16
N PHE A 659 -11.57 -17.70 -26.97
CA PHE A 659 -10.47 -16.74 -26.92
C PHE A 659 -11.00 -15.30 -27.05
N VAL A 660 -10.25 -14.36 -26.49
CA VAL A 660 -10.45 -12.91 -26.58
C VAL A 660 -9.31 -12.32 -27.39
N THR A 661 -9.61 -11.44 -28.34
CA THR A 661 -8.61 -10.73 -29.14
C THR A 661 -7.87 -9.69 -28.30
N ASP A 662 -6.55 -9.60 -28.46
CA ASP A 662 -5.77 -8.53 -27.84
C ASP A 662 -6.15 -7.15 -28.42
N PRO A 663 -6.42 -6.13 -27.59
CA PRO A 663 -6.88 -4.83 -28.08
C PRO A 663 -5.77 -4.03 -28.80
N LYS A 664 -4.49 -4.31 -28.55
CA LYS A 664 -3.34 -3.60 -29.13
C LYS A 664 -2.76 -4.36 -30.33
N GLU A 665 -2.82 -5.69 -30.29
CA GLU A 665 -2.32 -6.58 -31.33
C GLU A 665 -3.43 -7.50 -31.86
N PRO A 666 -4.28 -7.06 -32.83
CA PRO A 666 -5.48 -7.81 -33.24
C PRO A 666 -5.26 -9.21 -33.82
N HIS A 667 -4.01 -9.59 -34.10
CA HIS A 667 -3.60 -10.91 -34.58
C HIS A 667 -3.13 -11.83 -33.43
N ARG A 668 -3.25 -11.38 -32.18
CA ARG A 668 -2.91 -12.14 -30.98
C ARG A 668 -4.13 -12.34 -30.07
N PHE A 669 -4.09 -13.41 -29.28
CA PHE A 669 -5.25 -13.89 -28.56
C PHE A 669 -4.91 -14.29 -27.11
N HIS A 670 -5.90 -14.12 -26.26
CA HIS A 670 -5.91 -14.55 -24.86
C HIS A 670 -6.94 -15.66 -24.73
N PRO A 671 -6.64 -16.82 -24.10
CA PRO A 671 -7.67 -17.77 -23.73
C PRO A 671 -8.71 -17.09 -22.84
N ARG A 672 -9.99 -17.42 -22.99
CA ARG A 672 -11.03 -16.89 -22.09
C ARG A 672 -10.83 -17.46 -20.68
N ILE A 673 -10.83 -16.63 -19.65
CA ILE A 673 -10.61 -17.09 -18.27
C ILE A 673 -11.72 -18.05 -17.83
N SER A 674 -11.41 -19.15 -17.15
CA SER A 674 -12.39 -20.19 -16.74
C SER A 674 -13.18 -20.80 -17.91
N VAL A 675 -12.55 -20.92 -19.09
CA VAL A 675 -13.17 -21.44 -20.32
C VAL A 675 -13.85 -22.79 -20.12
N GLU A 676 -13.35 -23.63 -19.22
CA GLU A 676 -13.89 -24.94 -18.88
C GLU A 676 -15.33 -24.91 -18.34
N LYS A 677 -15.75 -23.77 -17.78
CA LYS A 677 -17.11 -23.56 -17.25
C LYS A 677 -18.11 -23.10 -18.31
N SER A 678 -17.67 -22.84 -19.54
CA SER A 678 -18.52 -22.31 -20.61
C SER A 678 -19.25 -23.40 -21.38
N TYR A 679 -20.44 -23.08 -21.91
CA TYR A 679 -21.17 -23.99 -22.80
C TYR A 679 -20.39 -24.24 -24.10
N THR A 680 -19.76 -23.18 -24.61
CA THR A 680 -18.94 -23.21 -25.82
C THR A 680 -17.80 -24.22 -25.72
N PHE A 681 -17.18 -24.38 -24.54
CA PHE A 681 -16.16 -25.40 -24.30
C PHE A 681 -16.77 -26.80 -24.18
N ALA A 682 -17.93 -26.92 -23.52
CA ALA A 682 -18.60 -28.20 -23.31
C ALA A 682 -19.01 -28.90 -24.63
N GLU A 683 -19.26 -28.15 -25.71
CA GLU A 683 -19.62 -28.70 -27.02
C GLU A 683 -18.41 -29.16 -27.86
N LEU A 684 -17.18 -28.92 -27.42
CA LEU A 684 -15.99 -29.43 -28.10
C LEU A 684 -15.81 -30.94 -27.90
N ASP A 685 -15.12 -31.60 -28.82
CA ASP A 685 -14.68 -32.98 -28.62
C ASP A 685 -13.61 -33.09 -27.51
N ASN A 686 -13.42 -34.30 -26.98
CA ASN A 686 -12.55 -34.50 -25.82
C ASN A 686 -11.07 -34.22 -26.10
N ASP A 687 -10.60 -34.46 -27.34
CA ASP A 687 -9.20 -34.20 -27.71
C ASP A 687 -8.93 -32.69 -27.74
N THR A 688 -9.80 -31.93 -28.39
CA THR A 688 -9.71 -30.46 -28.40
C THR A 688 -9.81 -29.87 -27.00
N LYS A 689 -10.71 -30.38 -26.14
CA LYS A 689 -10.84 -29.94 -24.73
C LYS A 689 -9.53 -30.10 -23.97
N MET A 690 -8.89 -31.27 -24.08
CA MET A 690 -7.64 -31.56 -23.39
C MET A 690 -6.50 -30.63 -23.85
N LYS A 691 -6.43 -30.35 -25.15
CA LYS A 691 -5.42 -29.44 -25.73
C LYS A 691 -5.63 -27.99 -25.28
N ILE A 692 -6.86 -27.49 -25.30
CA ILE A 692 -7.19 -26.16 -24.79
C ILE A 692 -6.91 -26.04 -23.30
N GLN A 693 -7.21 -27.07 -22.50
CA GLN A 693 -6.87 -27.07 -21.07
C GLN A 693 -5.36 -27.01 -20.82
N LYS A 694 -4.57 -27.78 -21.58
CA LYS A 694 -3.11 -27.72 -21.50
C LYS A 694 -2.59 -26.32 -21.82
N LEU A 695 -3.07 -25.71 -22.91
CA LEU A 695 -2.74 -24.34 -23.32
C LEU A 695 -3.16 -23.33 -22.24
N TYR A 696 -4.37 -23.45 -21.70
CA TYR A 696 -4.89 -22.60 -20.63
C TYR A 696 -3.99 -22.63 -19.39
N VAL A 697 -3.59 -23.83 -18.96
CA VAL A 697 -2.72 -24.01 -17.79
C VAL A 697 -1.34 -23.39 -18.04
N ASP A 698 -0.73 -23.65 -19.20
CA ASP A 698 0.55 -23.01 -19.59
C ASP A 698 0.43 -21.48 -19.56
N PHE A 699 -0.59 -20.95 -20.25
CA PHE A 699 -0.78 -19.52 -20.42
C PHE A 699 -0.92 -18.79 -19.07
N TYR A 700 -1.77 -19.27 -18.18
CA TYR A 700 -2.09 -18.55 -16.95
C TYR A 700 -1.15 -18.81 -15.77
N TYR A 701 -0.50 -19.98 -15.72
CA TYR A 701 0.27 -20.41 -14.54
C TYR A 701 1.78 -20.54 -14.78
N TYR A 702 2.24 -20.56 -16.03
CA TYR A 702 3.67 -20.76 -16.35
C TYR A 702 4.26 -19.67 -17.24
N ARG A 703 3.66 -19.41 -18.42
CA ARG A 703 4.20 -18.53 -19.47
C ARG A 703 4.61 -17.14 -18.98
N HIS A 704 3.88 -16.58 -18.04
CA HIS A 704 4.04 -15.20 -17.61
C HIS A 704 4.90 -14.99 -16.35
N ASN A 705 5.28 -16.03 -15.62
CA ASN A 705 5.86 -15.89 -14.27
C ASN A 705 7.09 -14.98 -14.24
N GLU A 706 8.08 -15.25 -15.10
CA GLU A 706 9.30 -14.44 -15.22
C GLU A 706 9.05 -13.08 -15.88
N PHE A 707 8.08 -12.99 -16.79
CA PHE A 707 7.72 -11.73 -17.42
C PHE A 707 7.13 -10.74 -16.41
N TRP A 708 6.12 -11.16 -15.65
CA TRP A 708 5.47 -10.34 -14.62
C TRP A 708 6.41 -10.00 -13.47
N LYS A 709 7.32 -10.91 -13.09
CA LYS A 709 8.41 -10.62 -12.16
C LYS A 709 9.25 -9.44 -12.61
N LYS A 710 9.68 -9.43 -13.88
CA LYS A 710 10.44 -8.32 -14.47
C LYS A 710 9.64 -7.03 -14.52
N GLN A 711 8.32 -7.09 -14.76
CA GLN A 711 7.46 -5.90 -14.75
C GLN A 711 7.36 -5.27 -13.35
N ALA A 712 7.18 -6.09 -12.31
CA ALA A 712 7.15 -5.60 -10.94
C ALA A 712 8.50 -5.02 -10.50
N MET A 713 9.61 -5.68 -10.82
CA MET A 713 10.96 -5.22 -10.48
C MET A 713 11.37 -3.92 -11.17
N LYS A 714 10.74 -3.53 -12.29
CA LYS A 714 10.94 -2.21 -12.91
C LYS A 714 10.25 -1.06 -12.17
N LYS A 715 9.22 -1.36 -11.37
CA LYS A 715 8.32 -0.38 -10.76
C LYS A 715 8.49 -0.32 -9.25
N LEU A 716 8.28 -1.46 -8.57
CA LEU A 716 8.20 -1.52 -7.12
C LEU A 716 9.45 -0.92 -6.44
N PRO A 717 10.71 -1.27 -6.79
CA PRO A 717 11.87 -0.70 -6.11
C PRO A 717 11.90 0.84 -6.16
N ALA A 718 11.70 1.42 -7.35
CA ALA A 718 11.70 2.87 -7.55
C ALA A 718 10.59 3.58 -6.75
N LEU A 719 9.45 2.92 -6.57
CA LEU A 719 8.32 3.48 -5.81
C LEU A 719 8.52 3.31 -4.30
N LEU A 720 8.85 2.10 -3.85
CA LEU A 720 9.03 1.79 -2.42
C LEU A 720 10.19 2.56 -1.80
N ASP A 721 11.21 2.93 -2.58
CA ASP A 721 12.33 3.75 -2.10
C ASP A 721 11.97 5.23 -1.89
N THR A 722 10.80 5.68 -2.36
CA THR A 722 10.35 7.07 -2.22
C THR A 722 10.09 7.46 -0.77
N THR A 723 9.67 6.51 0.06
CA THR A 723 9.35 6.75 1.48
C THR A 723 9.91 5.63 2.33
N LYS A 724 10.11 5.92 3.62
CA LYS A 724 10.47 4.90 4.60
C LYS A 724 9.23 4.22 5.23
N MET A 725 8.02 4.40 4.70
CA MET A 725 6.85 3.74 5.29
C MET A 725 6.96 2.22 5.17
N MET A 726 6.40 1.49 6.14
CA MET A 726 6.32 0.03 6.07
C MET A 726 5.26 -0.40 5.06
N VAL A 727 5.63 -1.33 4.18
CA VAL A 727 4.81 -1.74 3.03
C VAL A 727 4.14 -3.08 3.35
N CYS A 728 2.82 -3.10 3.25
CA CYS A 728 2.03 -4.33 3.26
C CYS A 728 1.33 -4.45 1.90
N GLY A 729 1.54 -5.54 1.17
CA GLY A 729 0.83 -5.81 -0.06
C GLY A 729 -0.40 -6.66 0.22
N GLU A 730 -1.55 -6.27 -0.32
CA GLU A 730 -2.64 -7.23 -0.47
C GLU A 730 -2.42 -8.04 -1.75
N ASP A 731 -2.06 -9.30 -1.54
CA ASP A 731 -1.70 -10.29 -2.55
C ASP A 731 -2.69 -11.46 -2.54
N LEU A 732 -4.00 -11.18 -2.65
CA LEU A 732 -5.06 -12.20 -2.74
C LEU A 732 -5.47 -12.47 -4.20
N GLY A 733 -6.29 -13.50 -4.39
CA GLY A 733 -6.84 -13.89 -5.68
C GLY A 733 -5.90 -14.79 -6.48
N MET A 734 -5.86 -14.59 -7.81
CA MET A 734 -5.00 -15.39 -8.70
C MET A 734 -3.55 -14.88 -8.63
N ILE A 735 -2.72 -15.51 -7.79
CA ILE A 735 -1.36 -15.05 -7.48
C ILE A 735 -0.33 -15.77 -8.37
N PRO A 736 0.44 -15.07 -9.20
CA PRO A 736 1.57 -15.66 -9.93
C PRO A 736 2.65 -16.21 -8.97
N GLN A 737 3.32 -17.30 -9.38
CA GLN A 737 4.37 -17.95 -8.56
C GLN A 737 5.53 -17.01 -8.21
N SER A 738 5.77 -15.97 -9.02
CA SER A 738 6.82 -14.98 -8.79
C SER A 738 6.49 -13.91 -7.73
N VAL A 739 5.24 -13.78 -7.31
CA VAL A 739 4.84 -12.74 -6.34
C VAL A 739 5.49 -12.94 -4.96
N PRO A 740 5.43 -14.14 -4.34
CA PRO A 740 6.06 -14.36 -3.04
C PRO A 740 7.56 -14.04 -3.04
N GLU A 741 8.28 -14.44 -4.10
CA GLU A 741 9.72 -14.18 -4.24
C GLU A 741 10.02 -12.66 -4.29
N VAL A 742 9.25 -11.91 -5.10
CA VAL A 742 9.43 -10.46 -5.21
C VAL A 742 9.08 -9.76 -3.91
N MET A 743 8.01 -10.15 -3.24
CA MET A 743 7.60 -9.56 -1.96
C MET A 743 8.64 -9.84 -0.87
N GLU A 744 9.16 -11.06 -0.78
CA GLU A 744 10.24 -11.42 0.15
C GLU A 744 11.51 -10.61 -0.12
N LYS A 745 11.93 -10.53 -1.39
CA LYS A 745 13.11 -9.76 -1.80
C LYS A 745 12.98 -8.27 -1.46
N LEU A 746 11.79 -7.71 -1.61
CA LEU A 746 11.52 -6.30 -1.31
C LEU A 746 11.08 -6.05 0.14
N GLN A 747 11.04 -7.11 0.97
CA GLN A 747 10.62 -7.08 2.38
C GLN A 747 9.22 -6.47 2.57
N ILE A 748 8.31 -6.79 1.64
CA ILE A 748 6.90 -6.39 1.69
C ILE A 748 6.14 -7.43 2.51
N LEU A 749 5.33 -6.98 3.47
CA LEU A 749 4.48 -7.89 4.23
C LEU A 749 3.34 -8.39 3.33
N SER A 750 3.22 -9.72 3.25
CA SER A 750 2.11 -10.39 2.59
C SER A 750 0.84 -10.38 3.44
N LEU A 751 -0.34 -10.43 2.82
CA LEU A 751 -1.62 -10.58 3.54
C LEU A 751 -2.00 -12.07 3.61
N GLU A 752 -2.24 -12.56 4.82
CA GLU A 752 -2.57 -13.95 5.10
C GLU A 752 -3.94 -14.04 5.78
N ILE A 753 -4.90 -14.67 5.11
CA ILE A 753 -6.28 -14.82 5.58
C ILE A 753 -6.56 -16.31 5.76
N GLU A 754 -6.94 -16.71 6.98
CA GLU A 754 -7.14 -18.14 7.30
C GLU A 754 -8.21 -18.78 6.40
N ARG A 755 -9.28 -18.04 6.12
CA ARG A 755 -10.45 -18.50 5.36
C ARG A 755 -10.31 -18.33 3.85
N MET A 756 -9.19 -17.79 3.37
CA MET A 756 -8.88 -17.58 1.95
C MET A 756 -7.43 -18.01 1.68
N PRO A 757 -7.14 -19.33 1.72
CA PRO A 757 -5.81 -19.86 1.52
C PRO A 757 -5.31 -19.62 0.09
N LYS A 758 -4.00 -19.40 -0.04
CA LYS A 758 -3.34 -19.24 -1.35
C LYS A 758 -3.17 -20.55 -2.11
N ASP A 759 -3.23 -21.68 -1.40
CA ASP A 759 -3.25 -23.01 -2.00
C ASP A 759 -4.70 -23.45 -2.20
N MET A 760 -5.10 -23.66 -3.45
CA MET A 760 -6.45 -24.07 -3.83
C MET A 760 -6.84 -25.45 -3.31
N ASN A 761 -5.89 -26.28 -2.84
CA ASN A 761 -6.16 -27.59 -2.26
C ASN A 761 -6.39 -27.55 -0.74
N VAL A 762 -6.30 -26.37 -0.13
CA VAL A 762 -6.47 -26.15 1.30
C VAL A 762 -7.77 -25.38 1.53
N GLU A 763 -8.57 -25.77 2.52
CA GLU A 763 -9.81 -25.05 2.87
C GLU A 763 -9.54 -23.93 3.89
N PHE A 764 -8.61 -24.16 4.83
CA PHE A 764 -8.21 -23.20 5.86
C PHE A 764 -6.68 -23.19 6.01
N THR A 765 -6.07 -22.01 5.96
CA THR A 765 -4.61 -21.83 6.05
C THR A 765 -4.06 -22.31 7.39
N ASP A 766 -2.99 -23.10 7.37
CA ASP A 766 -2.24 -23.44 8.58
C ASP A 766 -1.44 -22.22 9.08
N LEU A 767 -1.98 -21.55 10.09
CA LEU A 767 -1.43 -20.32 10.68
C LEU A 767 -0.01 -20.45 11.26
N LYS A 768 0.49 -21.68 11.47
CA LYS A 768 1.87 -21.91 11.92
C LYS A 768 2.88 -21.93 10.76
N LYS A 769 2.41 -22.11 9.53
CA LYS A 769 3.24 -22.24 8.32
C LYS A 769 3.29 -20.99 7.45
N ILE A 770 2.50 -19.96 7.77
CA ILE A 770 2.51 -18.70 7.01
C ILE A 770 3.88 -17.99 7.12
N PRO A 771 4.29 -17.19 6.13
CA PRO A 771 5.57 -16.48 6.17
C PRO A 771 5.60 -15.48 7.34
N TYR A 772 6.79 -15.26 7.93
CA TYR A 772 6.94 -14.28 9.01
C TYR A 772 6.66 -12.84 8.54
N LEU A 773 7.13 -12.48 7.33
CA LEU A 773 6.84 -11.17 6.72
C LEU A 773 5.40 -11.13 6.19
N SER A 774 4.45 -11.14 7.11
CA SER A 774 3.03 -11.09 6.80
C SER A 774 2.21 -10.34 7.85
N VAL A 775 1.03 -9.89 7.40
CA VAL A 775 -0.11 -9.49 8.20
C VAL A 775 -1.11 -10.64 8.18
N CYS A 776 -1.37 -11.24 9.33
CA CYS A 776 -2.39 -12.27 9.48
C CYS A 776 -3.70 -11.69 10.01
N THR A 777 -4.83 -12.07 9.42
CA THR A 777 -6.16 -11.63 9.83
C THR A 777 -7.22 -12.68 9.53
N PRO A 778 -8.28 -12.83 10.33
CA PRO A 778 -9.41 -13.70 9.95
C PRO A 778 -10.21 -13.14 8.77
N ALA A 779 -10.27 -11.82 8.62
CA ALA A 779 -11.20 -11.13 7.74
C ALA A 779 -10.72 -9.72 7.35
N THR A 780 -10.98 -9.30 6.11
CA THR A 780 -10.88 -7.88 5.70
C THR A 780 -12.26 -7.22 5.68
N HIS A 781 -12.29 -5.91 5.40
CA HIS A 781 -13.53 -5.14 5.28
C HIS A 781 -14.48 -5.65 4.17
N ASP A 782 -13.96 -6.40 3.20
CA ASP A 782 -14.70 -7.05 2.11
C ASP A 782 -15.32 -8.40 2.50
N MET A 783 -14.98 -8.91 3.68
CA MET A 783 -15.42 -10.20 4.17
C MET A 783 -16.39 -10.05 5.34
N SER A 784 -17.24 -11.05 5.52
CA SER A 784 -18.09 -11.13 6.70
C SER A 784 -17.25 -11.26 7.99
N PRO A 785 -17.58 -10.49 9.05
CA PRO A 785 -16.93 -10.62 10.35
C PRO A 785 -17.20 -12.02 10.94
N LEU A 786 -16.37 -12.44 11.91
CA LEU A 786 -16.39 -13.83 12.43
C LEU A 786 -17.79 -14.36 12.76
N ARG A 787 -18.62 -13.55 13.43
CA ARG A 787 -19.97 -13.94 13.85
C ARG A 787 -20.91 -14.18 12.69
N LEU A 788 -20.85 -13.32 11.66
CA LEU A 788 -21.70 -13.47 10.49
C LEU A 788 -21.26 -14.68 9.67
N TRP A 789 -19.96 -14.81 9.41
CA TRP A 789 -19.41 -15.93 8.65
C TRP A 789 -19.75 -17.31 9.23
N TRP A 790 -19.72 -17.44 10.56
CA TRP A 790 -20.06 -18.71 11.21
C TRP A 790 -21.46 -19.22 10.85
N GLU A 791 -22.39 -18.31 10.57
CA GLU A 791 -23.79 -18.64 10.26
C GLU A 791 -24.06 -18.74 8.75
N GLU A 792 -23.12 -18.34 7.88
CA GLU A 792 -23.29 -18.37 6.43
C GLU A 792 -23.32 -19.80 5.87
N ASP A 793 -22.49 -20.70 6.40
CA ASP A 793 -22.44 -22.10 5.98
C ASP A 793 -22.20 -23.02 7.19
N ALA A 794 -23.26 -23.68 7.65
CA ALA A 794 -23.21 -24.59 8.79
C ALA A 794 -22.28 -25.80 8.58
N GLN A 795 -22.13 -26.30 7.35
CA GLN A 795 -21.23 -27.42 7.07
C GLN A 795 -19.77 -26.98 7.12
N LYS A 796 -19.47 -25.80 6.57
CA LYS A 796 -18.13 -25.20 6.65
C LYS A 796 -17.75 -24.87 8.10
N SER A 797 -18.68 -24.31 8.87
CA SER A 797 -18.49 -24.05 10.30
C SER A 797 -18.26 -25.33 11.11
N GLN A 798 -18.99 -26.42 10.81
CA GLN A 798 -18.74 -27.73 11.44
C GLN A 798 -17.32 -28.26 11.15
N ARG A 799 -16.88 -28.19 9.89
CA ARG A 799 -15.52 -28.61 9.51
C ARG A 799 -14.48 -27.75 10.19
N TYR A 800 -14.67 -26.44 10.27
CA TYR A 800 -13.76 -25.55 10.99
C TYR A 800 -13.69 -25.88 12.49
N PHE A 801 -14.84 -26.04 13.14
CA PHE A 801 -14.95 -26.40 14.56
C PHE A 801 -14.21 -27.71 14.90
N THR A 802 -14.30 -28.71 14.03
CA THR A 802 -13.70 -30.03 14.26
C THR A 802 -12.23 -30.07 13.83
N ASN A 803 -11.92 -29.55 12.63
CA ASN A 803 -10.63 -29.76 11.98
C ASN A 803 -9.61 -28.66 12.30
N VAL A 804 -10.07 -27.44 12.60
CA VAL A 804 -9.20 -26.28 12.90
C VAL A 804 -9.18 -25.98 14.40
N LEU A 805 -10.34 -25.94 15.05
CA LEU A 805 -10.41 -25.70 16.51
C LEU A 805 -10.22 -26.96 17.34
N HIS A 806 -10.33 -28.15 16.73
CA HIS A 806 -10.22 -29.45 17.40
C HIS A 806 -11.21 -29.62 18.57
N PHE A 807 -12.38 -29.00 18.46
CA PHE A 807 -13.44 -29.16 19.44
C PHE A 807 -14.30 -30.39 19.11
N PRO A 808 -14.71 -31.18 20.12
CA PRO A 808 -15.57 -32.34 19.91
C PRO A 808 -17.04 -31.94 19.74
N GLY A 809 -17.79 -32.75 19.00
CA GLY A 809 -19.24 -32.60 18.85
C GLY A 809 -19.66 -31.64 17.74
N ASP A 810 -20.89 -31.15 17.84
CA ASP A 810 -21.50 -30.27 16.84
C ASP A 810 -21.16 -28.80 17.09
N ALA A 811 -20.81 -28.09 16.02
CA ALA A 811 -20.63 -26.65 16.02
C ALA A 811 -21.96 -25.97 16.44
N PRO A 812 -21.94 -25.02 17.38
CA PRO A 812 -23.15 -24.32 17.75
C PRO A 812 -23.69 -23.51 16.58
N LYS A 813 -25.01 -23.37 16.47
CA LYS A 813 -25.64 -22.58 15.39
C LYS A 813 -25.20 -21.12 15.39
N LYS A 814 -24.99 -20.55 16.58
CA LYS A 814 -24.47 -19.20 16.77
C LYS A 814 -23.13 -19.31 17.48
N VAL A 815 -22.12 -18.61 16.98
CA VAL A 815 -20.82 -18.57 17.64
C VAL A 815 -20.89 -17.75 18.92
N ASP A 816 -20.33 -18.28 20.00
CA ASP A 816 -20.23 -17.60 21.28
C ASP A 816 -18.89 -16.87 21.45
N ALA A 817 -18.78 -16.07 22.51
CA ALA A 817 -17.57 -15.31 22.80
C ALA A 817 -16.34 -16.19 23.04
N PHE A 818 -16.53 -17.42 23.53
CA PHE A 818 -15.46 -18.37 23.82
C PHE A 818 -14.84 -18.93 22.53
N ILE A 819 -15.66 -19.31 21.56
CA ILE A 819 -15.17 -19.76 20.25
C ILE A 819 -14.49 -18.61 19.50
N CYS A 820 -15.08 -17.41 19.51
CA CYS A 820 -14.47 -16.22 18.92
C CYS A 820 -13.08 -15.92 19.52
N GLU A 821 -12.95 -15.99 20.83
CA GLU A 821 -11.65 -15.85 21.51
C GLU A 821 -10.67 -16.93 21.06
N HIS A 822 -11.09 -18.19 20.94
CA HIS A 822 -10.21 -19.27 20.51
C HIS A 822 -9.68 -19.05 19.08
N ILE A 823 -10.53 -18.57 18.17
CA ILE A 823 -10.13 -18.22 16.81
C ILE A 823 -9.08 -17.10 16.83
N ILE A 824 -9.34 -16.02 17.57
CA ILE A 824 -8.41 -14.90 17.71
C ILE A 824 -7.10 -15.35 18.33
N ARG A 825 -7.16 -16.23 19.33
CA ARG A 825 -5.98 -16.84 19.95
C ARG A 825 -5.15 -17.63 18.93
N ASN A 826 -5.76 -18.45 18.08
CA ASN A 826 -5.02 -19.16 17.03
C ASN A 826 -4.26 -18.20 16.10
N HIS A 827 -4.88 -17.09 15.72
CA HIS A 827 -4.25 -16.03 14.92
C HIS A 827 -3.11 -15.35 15.67
N LEU A 828 -3.28 -15.02 16.95
CA LEU A 828 -2.22 -14.45 17.78
C LEU A 828 -1.00 -15.39 17.88
N TRP A 829 -1.18 -16.71 17.90
CA TRP A 829 -0.08 -17.68 17.92
C TRP A 829 0.53 -18.01 16.54
N SER A 830 0.07 -17.36 15.48
CA SER A 830 0.62 -17.52 14.13
C SER A 830 2.11 -17.11 14.04
N SER A 831 2.76 -17.52 12.95
CA SER A 831 4.13 -17.11 12.62
C SER A 831 4.24 -15.66 12.13
N ALA A 832 3.15 -14.98 11.79
CA ALA A 832 3.13 -13.64 11.23
C ALA A 832 3.75 -12.57 12.15
N MET A 833 4.49 -11.64 11.54
CA MET A 833 5.01 -10.43 12.18
C MET A 833 3.86 -9.61 12.77
N TRP A 834 2.81 -9.34 11.98
CA TRP A 834 1.65 -8.59 12.44
C TRP A 834 0.38 -9.46 12.41
N THR A 835 -0.45 -9.31 13.44
CA THR A 835 -1.84 -9.78 13.41
C THR A 835 -2.76 -8.57 13.56
N ILE A 836 -3.61 -8.31 12.58
CA ILE A 836 -4.51 -7.14 12.61
C ILE A 836 -5.94 -7.65 12.50
N PHE A 837 -6.75 -7.38 13.51
CA PHE A 837 -8.15 -7.83 13.55
C PHE A 837 -9.07 -6.65 13.32
N GLN A 838 -10.22 -6.88 12.71
CA GLN A 838 -11.25 -5.84 12.70
C GLN A 838 -11.75 -5.59 14.12
N LEU A 839 -12.21 -4.38 14.41
CA LEU A 839 -12.78 -4.09 15.74
C LEU A 839 -13.93 -5.05 16.08
N GLN A 840 -14.73 -5.43 15.08
CA GLN A 840 -15.84 -6.38 15.21
C GLN A 840 -15.36 -7.75 15.69
N ASP A 841 -14.20 -8.21 15.22
CA ASP A 841 -13.60 -9.46 15.69
C ASP A 841 -13.12 -9.30 17.14
N TRP A 842 -12.42 -8.22 17.48
CA TRP A 842 -11.97 -7.98 18.85
C TRP A 842 -13.11 -7.98 19.86
N ILE A 843 -14.19 -7.24 19.60
CA ILE A 843 -15.34 -7.15 20.52
C ILE A 843 -16.16 -8.44 20.55
N SER A 844 -16.03 -9.34 19.56
CA SER A 844 -16.75 -10.62 19.54
C SER A 844 -16.36 -11.55 20.69
N MET A 845 -15.17 -11.36 21.30
CA MET A 845 -14.71 -12.08 22.49
C MET A 845 -15.41 -11.65 23.80
N SER A 846 -16.36 -10.71 23.73
CA SER A 846 -17.08 -10.19 24.88
C SER A 846 -18.59 -10.20 24.66
N ASP A 847 -19.31 -10.91 25.53
CA ASP A 847 -20.77 -10.94 25.50
C ASP A 847 -21.43 -9.56 25.76
N THR A 848 -20.70 -8.61 26.35
CA THR A 848 -21.21 -7.29 26.76
C THR A 848 -20.86 -6.14 25.80
N LEU A 849 -19.94 -6.39 24.86
CA LEU A 849 -19.48 -5.39 23.88
C LEU A 849 -19.93 -5.69 22.45
N ARG A 850 -20.31 -6.92 22.14
CA ARG A 850 -20.77 -7.30 20.80
C ARG A 850 -22.19 -6.79 20.50
N ALA A 851 -22.50 -6.50 19.23
CA ALA A 851 -23.84 -6.04 18.87
C ALA A 851 -24.87 -7.18 18.93
N GLU A 852 -26.14 -6.84 19.19
CA GLU A 852 -27.24 -7.81 19.05
C GLU A 852 -27.43 -8.22 17.58
N ASN A 853 -27.44 -7.23 16.67
CA ASN A 853 -27.49 -7.44 15.23
C ASN A 853 -26.07 -7.48 14.63
N TYR A 854 -25.48 -8.68 14.54
CA TYR A 854 -24.15 -8.90 13.96
C TYR A 854 -24.10 -8.76 12.43
N ALA A 855 -25.23 -8.88 11.73
CA ALA A 855 -25.24 -8.62 10.28
C ALA A 855 -24.94 -7.15 9.97
N ALA A 856 -25.35 -6.23 10.86
CA ALA A 856 -25.03 -4.81 10.76
C ALA A 856 -23.55 -4.48 11.03
N GLU A 857 -22.75 -5.45 11.49
CA GLU A 857 -21.30 -5.31 11.70
C GLU A 857 -20.49 -5.45 10.39
N ARG A 858 -21.13 -5.89 9.29
CA ARG A 858 -20.50 -6.03 7.97
C ARG A 858 -20.22 -4.65 7.36
N ILE A 859 -18.97 -4.43 6.94
CA ILE A 859 -18.55 -3.16 6.33
C ILE A 859 -18.93 -3.11 4.85
N ASN A 860 -18.55 -4.14 4.09
CA ASN A 860 -18.77 -4.21 2.65
C ASN A 860 -19.31 -5.57 2.18
N GLU A 861 -20.00 -5.53 1.04
CA GLU A 861 -20.38 -6.69 0.24
C GLU A 861 -19.86 -6.52 -1.20
N PRO A 862 -18.71 -7.12 -1.56
CA PRO A 862 -18.06 -6.92 -2.87
C PRO A 862 -18.91 -7.34 -4.07
N SER A 863 -19.84 -8.27 -3.89
CA SER A 863 -20.78 -8.70 -4.94
C SER A 863 -21.83 -7.63 -5.28
N ASN A 864 -22.01 -6.63 -4.43
CA ASN A 864 -22.90 -5.50 -4.66
C ASN A 864 -22.10 -4.24 -5.07
N PRO A 865 -22.02 -3.89 -6.36
CA PRO A 865 -21.27 -2.73 -6.83
C PRO A 865 -21.84 -1.37 -6.37
N HIS A 866 -23.04 -1.36 -5.76
CA HIS A 866 -23.70 -0.18 -5.22
C HIS A 866 -23.86 -0.28 -3.69
N HIS A 867 -23.05 -1.09 -3.01
CA HIS A 867 -23.10 -1.24 -1.55
C HIS A 867 -22.89 0.09 -0.83
N PHE A 868 -23.70 0.35 0.20
CA PHE A 868 -23.65 1.58 0.98
C PHE A 868 -22.76 1.40 2.23
N TRP A 869 -21.58 2.03 2.22
CA TRP A 869 -20.57 1.93 3.27
C TRP A 869 -20.97 2.76 4.49
N SER A 870 -21.81 2.17 5.33
CA SER A 870 -22.54 2.88 6.39
C SER A 870 -22.36 2.27 7.78
N TYR A 871 -21.49 1.25 7.92
CA TYR A 871 -21.19 0.63 9.20
C TYR A 871 -20.79 1.66 10.25
N ARG A 872 -21.44 1.61 11.41
CA ARG A 872 -21.14 2.44 12.57
C ARG A 872 -21.13 1.57 13.83
N ILE A 873 -20.13 1.76 14.67
CA ILE A 873 -20.04 1.07 15.96
C ILE A 873 -21.28 1.41 16.78
N HIS A 874 -21.88 0.43 17.44
CA HIS A 874 -23.17 0.58 18.14
C HIS A 874 -23.07 1.24 19.53
N PHE A 875 -21.87 1.56 20.00
CA PHE A 875 -21.61 2.22 21.29
C PHE A 875 -20.55 3.31 21.16
N ASP A 876 -20.46 4.21 22.14
CA ASP A 876 -19.39 5.22 22.25
C ASP A 876 -18.04 4.55 22.54
N ILE A 877 -17.03 4.79 21.72
CA ILE A 877 -15.69 4.16 21.84
C ILE A 877 -14.99 4.40 23.18
N HIS A 878 -15.38 5.40 23.98
CA HIS A 878 -14.88 5.55 25.35
C HIS A 878 -15.24 4.34 26.23
N LYS A 879 -16.36 3.64 25.93
CA LYS A 879 -16.74 2.38 26.58
C LYS A 879 -15.66 1.30 26.38
N LEU A 880 -14.95 1.28 25.24
CA LEU A 880 -13.84 0.34 25.03
C LEU A 880 -12.70 0.61 25.99
N VAL A 881 -12.31 1.88 26.13
CA VAL A 881 -11.24 2.33 27.05
C VAL A 881 -11.58 1.99 28.50
N GLU A 882 -12.85 2.14 28.88
CA GLU A 882 -13.38 1.90 30.23
C GLU A 882 -13.61 0.41 30.56
N SER A 883 -13.65 -0.47 29.55
CA SER A 883 -13.94 -1.91 29.72
C SER A 883 -12.75 -2.68 30.30
N THR A 884 -12.47 -2.49 31.59
CA THR A 884 -11.29 -3.02 32.30
C THR A 884 -11.12 -4.53 32.15
N THR A 885 -12.15 -5.34 32.42
CA THR A 885 -12.08 -6.81 32.32
C THR A 885 -11.68 -7.27 30.91
N PHE A 886 -12.31 -6.68 29.88
CA PHE A 886 -12.00 -7.00 28.49
C PHE A 886 -10.58 -6.57 28.12
N ASN A 887 -10.17 -5.36 28.51
CA ASN A 887 -8.85 -4.82 28.20
C ASN A 887 -7.72 -5.61 28.88
N THR A 888 -7.92 -6.04 30.13
CA THR A 888 -6.97 -6.90 30.85
C THR A 888 -6.81 -8.24 30.14
N LYS A 889 -7.92 -8.90 29.79
CA LYS A 889 -7.91 -10.17 29.04
C LYS A 889 -7.20 -10.03 27.69
N LEU A 890 -7.49 -8.97 26.94
CA LEU A 890 -6.83 -8.71 25.66
C LEU A 890 -5.32 -8.52 25.85
N LYS A 891 -4.91 -7.71 26.84
CA LYS A 891 -3.49 -7.49 27.15
C LYS A 891 -2.78 -8.79 27.53
N GLU A 892 -3.41 -9.62 28.35
CA GLU A 892 -2.89 -10.95 28.72
C GLU A 892 -2.70 -11.85 27.49
N LEU A 893 -3.67 -11.91 26.58
CA LEU A 893 -3.55 -12.65 25.33
C LEU A 893 -2.34 -12.18 24.50
N LEU A 894 -2.14 -10.86 24.36
CA LEU A 894 -1.00 -10.32 23.61
C LEU A 894 0.34 -10.63 24.27
N THR A 895 0.42 -10.54 25.61
CA THR A 895 1.64 -10.87 26.35
C THR A 895 1.96 -12.36 26.23
N LEU A 896 0.97 -13.25 26.41
CA LEU A 896 1.16 -14.70 26.30
C LEU A 896 1.52 -15.15 24.87
N SER A 897 1.05 -14.43 23.84
CA SER A 897 1.39 -14.72 22.45
C SER A 897 2.73 -14.11 22.00
N GLY A 898 3.46 -13.39 22.87
CA GLY A 898 4.69 -12.68 22.51
C GLY A 898 4.48 -11.50 21.55
N ARG A 899 3.29 -10.87 21.60
CA ARG A 899 2.91 -9.70 20.77
C ARG A 899 2.84 -8.40 21.54
N ASN A 900 3.18 -8.45 22.83
CA ASN A 900 3.36 -7.30 23.71
C ASN A 900 4.60 -7.58 24.59
N GLU A 901 5.79 -7.39 24.00
CA GLU A 901 7.06 -7.38 24.72
C GLU A 901 7.23 -5.99 25.37
N GLU A 902 7.43 -5.95 26.69
CA GLU A 902 7.77 -4.73 27.45
C GLU A 902 9.29 -4.46 27.45
#